data_AF-A0A2N9YAZ1-F1
#
_entry.id   AF-A0A2N9YAZ1-F1
#
_cell.length_a   1.000
_cell.length_b   1.000
_cell.length_c   1.000
_cell.angle_alpha   90.00
_cell.angle_beta   90.00
_cell.angle_gamma   90.00
#
_symmetry.space_group_name_H-M   'P 1'
#
loop_
_entity.id
_entity.type
_entity.pdbx_description
1 polymer ?
#
loop_
_entity_poly.entity_id
_entity_poly.type
_entity_poly.pdbx_seq_one_letter_code
_entity_poly.pdbx_strand_id
1 'polypeptide(L)'
;MYRKIILSGLLILGLVPIANAIEMPLLGKSPLINLVNFNILPDFLSFSGGGSVDGLPFQSELNVIEGQAITLKTILTVSSKIAQNPADIFVLAEYNGATFVISHDNDTGAIKLEAWQGITQIKPFMSVESFLSPVEVPIYEGALLKGGVTVYVGYRWDAYVGTSPAINIRVNSQTPTALTGDFIAQLGFLPNPDGFGFENYGDVQATDLNDQDIVDFLGRAQACHLTADGACVLKATAQRQKQEWLEGMTGGHCYGMALASTALFTKKIKPEQYQENITQPIRLLKNSIRKDIARYFVMQSLTNIQALINATKTPNEVLDAVITGMKNGDPIAILTIYNNQKEGGHAITPYAVQDKGNGEVWIYVYDNNYPDDSSRIVKINRDMNTWVYEGATINPSEPASSYFGDAVTKTLGAIPLSAHDNPGIYQLDVAELRLHSKQARMLVTNAAEQRIGFDFTTGVFINEIAGAEFRLSLDDGTPPAYLVPLMAFTPPSNSSDALDQYLQVIQDQSLSVEIGLLETSALATQAPFGFSIKGKEGFAGFENIQLSASEHLYVGVHPSGRFVYIGSNTQLTNLPTVFLTINDDNTQASYEYEISNIQLAQGQEFALLFNEDNSLLVMSVSKDGDNVARLDSSAYSLKMKKVNAEGQAIAQQQQITLPANARSTLRAITWESENTRTRQLSENIGKIEITTISK
;
A
#
# COMPACT_ATOMS: atom_id res chain seq x y z
N MET A 1 16.97 -32.03 14.23
CA MET A 1 17.07 -32.01 15.71
C MET A 1 17.08 -30.55 16.10
N TYR A 2 16.03 -29.92 16.63
CA TYR A 2 15.31 -30.26 17.85
C TYR A 2 13.85 -29.80 17.77
N ARG A 3 12.94 -30.69 18.19
CA ARG A 3 11.55 -30.39 18.58
C ARG A 3 11.55 -29.72 19.95
N LYS A 4 10.59 -28.84 20.20
CA LYS A 4 9.90 -28.75 21.49
C LYS A 4 8.49 -28.17 21.31
N ILE A 5 7.52 -29.08 21.27
CA ILE A 5 6.13 -28.82 21.65
C ILE A 5 6.01 -29.38 23.07
N ILE A 6 5.72 -28.51 24.03
CA ILE A 6 5.17 -28.87 25.34
C ILE A 6 4.03 -27.88 25.59
N LEU A 7 2.80 -28.31 25.33
CA LEU A 7 1.62 -27.74 25.97
C LEU A 7 1.29 -28.67 27.13
N SER A 8 1.56 -28.20 28.35
CA SER A 8 1.09 -28.79 29.60
C SER A 8 -0.03 -27.90 30.11
N GLY A 9 -1.25 -28.40 30.11
CA GLY A 9 -2.44 -27.70 30.60
C GLY A 9 -3.62 -28.64 30.64
N LEU A 10 -3.54 -29.64 31.52
CA LEU A 10 -4.59 -30.61 31.81
C LEU A 10 -5.80 -29.87 32.42
N LEU A 11 -6.95 -29.86 31.74
CA LEU A 11 -8.25 -29.63 32.38
C LEU A 11 -9.19 -30.80 32.03
N ILE A 12 -9.31 -31.68 33.02
CA ILE A 12 -10.45 -32.52 33.43
C ILE A 12 -11.51 -32.86 32.37
N LEU A 13 -11.59 -34.17 32.09
CA LEU A 13 -12.69 -34.91 31.46
C LEU A 13 -14.05 -34.60 32.12
N GLY A 14 -14.87 -33.82 31.43
CA GLY A 14 -16.32 -33.80 31.52
C GLY A 14 -16.87 -33.87 30.11
N LEU A 15 -17.92 -34.67 29.89
CA LEU A 15 -18.69 -34.73 28.63
C LEU A 15 -18.78 -33.33 28.01
N VAL A 16 -18.18 -33.11 26.84
CA VAL A 16 -18.27 -31.83 26.13
C VAL A 16 -19.75 -31.63 25.75
N PRO A 17 -20.49 -30.72 26.40
CA PRO A 17 -21.86 -30.44 26.07
C PRO A 17 -21.85 -29.51 24.86
N ILE A 18 -21.92 -30.08 23.66
CA ILE A 18 -22.24 -29.38 22.41
C ILE A 18 -21.14 -28.36 22.00
N ALA A 19 -20.75 -28.33 20.72
CA ALA A 19 -20.06 -27.16 20.17
C ALA A 19 -20.92 -25.92 20.50
N ASN A 20 -20.49 -25.09 21.46
CA ASN A 20 -21.27 -23.96 21.92
C ASN A 20 -21.60 -23.07 20.69
N ALA A 21 -22.75 -22.39 20.62
CA ALA A 21 -23.03 -21.54 19.44
C ALA A 21 -22.01 -20.42 19.22
N ILE A 22 -21.17 -20.11 20.22
CA ILE A 22 -19.96 -19.28 20.11
C ILE A 22 -18.98 -19.86 19.07
N GLU A 23 -19.02 -21.17 18.82
CA GLU A 23 -18.16 -21.88 17.87
C GLU A 23 -18.79 -22.03 16.47
N MET A 24 -20.10 -21.86 16.26
CA MET A 24 -20.67 -21.95 14.90
C MET A 24 -20.13 -20.89 13.93
N PRO A 25 -20.01 -19.61 14.30
CA PRO A 25 -19.29 -18.62 13.49
C PRO A 25 -17.82 -18.99 13.24
N LEU A 26 -17.18 -19.70 14.19
CA LEU A 26 -15.80 -20.20 14.06
C LEU A 26 -15.70 -21.45 13.15
N LEU A 27 -16.78 -22.23 13.04
CA LEU A 27 -16.90 -23.40 12.15
C LEU A 27 -17.25 -22.99 10.70
N GLY A 28 -17.69 -21.74 10.48
CA GLY A 28 -18.17 -21.10 9.23
C GLY A 28 -17.27 -21.16 8.00
N LYS A 29 -16.13 -21.85 8.08
CA LYS A 29 -15.09 -21.87 7.06
C LYS A 29 -14.49 -23.26 6.77
N SER A 30 -14.99 -24.33 7.41
CA SER A 30 -14.29 -25.62 7.42
C SER A 30 -15.12 -26.80 6.90
N PRO A 31 -14.51 -27.78 6.19
CA PRO A 31 -15.12 -29.07 5.86
C PRO A 31 -15.67 -29.80 7.09
N LEU A 32 -16.54 -30.80 6.85
CA LEU A 32 -17.19 -31.63 7.87
C LEU A 32 -16.18 -32.14 8.92
N ILE A 33 -16.40 -31.80 10.20
CA ILE A 33 -15.50 -32.14 11.31
C ILE A 33 -16.14 -33.21 12.18
N ASN A 34 -15.39 -34.27 12.49
CA ASN A 34 -15.76 -35.25 13.51
C ASN A 34 -15.39 -34.72 14.91
N LEU A 35 -16.36 -34.49 15.80
CA LEU A 35 -16.14 -33.95 17.15
C LEU A 35 -15.49 -34.94 18.13
N VAL A 36 -15.49 -36.24 17.82
CA VAL A 36 -14.90 -37.28 18.68
C VAL A 36 -13.42 -37.45 18.36
N ASN A 37 -13.09 -37.50 17.06
CA ASN A 37 -11.74 -37.79 16.59
C ASN A 37 -11.00 -36.55 16.05
N PHE A 38 -11.66 -35.39 15.95
CA PHE A 38 -11.17 -34.17 15.33
C PHE A 38 -10.64 -34.35 13.90
N ASN A 39 -11.16 -35.36 13.20
CA ASN A 39 -10.80 -35.64 11.80
C ASN A 39 -11.66 -34.79 10.86
N ILE A 40 -11.01 -34.23 9.84
CA ILE A 40 -11.66 -33.57 8.71
C ILE A 40 -11.98 -34.63 7.65
N LEU A 41 -13.25 -34.75 7.26
CA LEU A 41 -13.64 -35.63 6.16
C LEU A 41 -13.61 -34.86 4.83
N PRO A 42 -12.96 -35.40 3.77
CA PRO A 42 -12.89 -34.76 2.46
C PRO A 42 -14.14 -35.00 1.60
N ASP A 43 -15.09 -35.83 2.05
CA ASP A 43 -16.36 -36.03 1.33
C ASP A 43 -17.12 -34.70 1.28
N PHE A 44 -17.47 -34.25 0.08
CA PHE A 44 -17.99 -32.90 -0.11
C PHE A 44 -19.43 -32.78 0.39
N LEU A 45 -19.66 -31.71 1.14
CA LEU A 45 -20.95 -31.16 1.45
C LEU A 45 -20.88 -29.71 1.01
N SER A 46 -21.61 -29.36 -0.05
CA SER A 46 -21.62 -28.03 -0.63
C SER A 46 -22.84 -27.27 -0.14
N PHE A 47 -22.59 -26.08 0.38
CA PHE A 47 -23.61 -25.14 0.83
C PHE A 47 -23.68 -23.98 -0.14
N SER A 48 -24.88 -23.67 -0.59
CA SER A 48 -25.18 -22.37 -1.18
C SER A 48 -26.30 -21.75 -0.34
N GLY A 49 -25.91 -20.92 0.63
CA GLY A 49 -26.82 -20.10 1.42
C GLY A 49 -26.95 -18.70 0.83
N GLY A 50 -28.12 -18.09 0.97
CA GLY A 50 -28.39 -16.78 0.41
C GLY A 50 -29.83 -16.32 0.62
N GLY A 51 -30.17 -15.18 0.04
CA GLY A 51 -31.56 -14.74 -0.03
C GLY A 51 -31.84 -14.08 -1.36
N SER A 52 -33.12 -13.83 -1.60
CA SER A 52 -33.62 -13.12 -2.76
C SER A 52 -34.52 -11.99 -2.32
N VAL A 53 -34.48 -10.92 -3.09
CA VAL A 53 -35.26 -9.71 -2.85
C VAL A 53 -35.88 -9.32 -4.19
N ASP A 54 -37.20 -9.12 -4.24
CA ASP A 54 -37.91 -8.73 -5.48
C ASP A 54 -37.60 -9.60 -6.71
N GLY A 55 -37.37 -10.91 -6.53
CA GLY A 55 -37.03 -11.83 -7.63
C GLY A 55 -35.58 -11.75 -8.12
N LEU A 56 -34.71 -10.97 -7.46
CA LEU A 56 -33.27 -10.98 -7.70
C LEU A 56 -32.67 -12.37 -7.42
N PRO A 57 -31.59 -12.73 -8.12
CA PRO A 57 -30.90 -13.99 -7.89
C PRO A 57 -30.44 -14.14 -6.45
N PHE A 58 -30.30 -15.38 -6.04
CA PHE A 58 -29.96 -15.78 -4.69
C PHE A 58 -28.52 -15.37 -4.32
N GLN A 59 -28.33 -14.57 -3.27
CA GLN A 59 -27.02 -14.03 -2.88
C GLN A 59 -26.74 -14.16 -1.39
N SER A 60 -25.48 -14.40 -1.02
CA SER A 60 -25.03 -14.44 0.38
C SER A 60 -24.86 -13.06 1.02
N GLU A 61 -24.99 -11.99 0.24
CA GLU A 61 -25.07 -10.61 0.73
C GLU A 61 -26.34 -9.96 0.17
N LEU A 62 -27.13 -9.35 1.05
CA LEU A 62 -28.33 -8.60 0.69
C LEU A 62 -28.18 -7.16 1.20
N ASN A 63 -28.56 -6.21 0.36
CA ASN A 63 -28.67 -4.81 0.73
C ASN A 63 -30.09 -4.34 0.38
N VAL A 64 -30.91 -4.13 1.40
CA VAL A 64 -32.34 -3.90 1.29
C VAL A 64 -32.77 -2.62 1.99
N ILE A 65 -33.98 -2.19 1.69
CA ILE A 65 -34.64 -1.07 2.33
C ILE A 65 -35.59 -1.59 3.41
N GLU A 66 -35.71 -0.88 4.52
CA GLU A 66 -36.67 -1.18 5.59
C GLU A 66 -38.09 -1.35 5.03
N GLY A 67 -38.76 -2.42 5.46
CA GLY A 67 -40.09 -2.76 4.96
C GLY A 67 -40.11 -3.51 3.62
N GLN A 68 -38.97 -3.66 2.94
CA GLN A 68 -38.87 -4.47 1.72
C GLN A 68 -39.01 -5.96 2.07
N ALA A 69 -39.86 -6.67 1.31
CA ALA A 69 -40.07 -8.10 1.49
C ALA A 69 -38.85 -8.89 0.97
N ILE A 70 -38.38 -9.82 1.77
CA ILE A 70 -37.26 -10.70 1.46
C ILE A 70 -37.65 -12.15 1.67
N THR A 71 -37.00 -13.04 0.93
CA THR A 71 -37.05 -14.48 1.15
C THR A 71 -35.63 -14.96 1.42
N LEU A 72 -35.42 -15.57 2.59
CA LEU A 72 -34.18 -16.22 2.98
C LEU A 72 -34.37 -17.72 2.94
N LYS A 73 -33.45 -18.41 2.29
CA LYS A 73 -33.39 -19.86 2.30
C LYS A 73 -31.94 -20.34 2.32
N THR A 74 -31.73 -21.64 2.39
CA THR A 74 -30.42 -22.23 2.06
C THR A 74 -30.63 -23.55 1.32
N ILE A 75 -29.69 -23.89 0.44
CA ILE A 75 -29.70 -25.14 -0.31
C ILE A 75 -28.51 -25.97 0.11
N LEU A 76 -28.80 -27.18 0.57
CA LEU A 76 -27.81 -28.13 1.07
C LEU A 76 -27.60 -29.23 0.02
N THR A 77 -26.38 -29.32 -0.50
CA THR A 77 -25.99 -30.34 -1.49
C THR A 77 -24.99 -31.30 -0.88
N VAL A 78 -25.30 -32.59 -0.85
CA VAL A 78 -24.50 -33.60 -0.14
C VAL A 78 -23.97 -34.68 -1.07
N SER A 79 -22.77 -35.21 -0.81
CA SER A 79 -22.27 -36.37 -1.55
C SER A 79 -23.10 -37.63 -1.26
N SER A 80 -23.18 -38.53 -2.24
CA SER A 80 -24.00 -39.76 -2.15
C SER A 80 -23.65 -40.69 -0.99
N LYS A 81 -22.45 -40.57 -0.42
CA LYS A 81 -21.99 -41.38 0.72
C LYS A 81 -22.60 -40.96 2.06
N ILE A 82 -23.05 -39.72 2.19
CA ILE A 82 -23.62 -39.15 3.43
C ILE A 82 -25.12 -38.85 3.32
N ALA A 83 -25.70 -38.95 2.11
CA ALA A 83 -27.10 -38.66 1.78
C ALA A 83 -28.15 -39.49 2.53
N GLN A 84 -27.78 -40.63 3.11
CA GLN A 84 -28.74 -41.53 3.78
C GLN A 84 -28.86 -41.32 5.30
N ASN A 85 -28.16 -40.35 5.86
CA ASN A 85 -28.15 -40.15 7.30
C ASN A 85 -29.12 -39.06 7.75
N PRO A 86 -29.77 -39.22 8.92
CA PRO A 86 -30.60 -38.19 9.51
C PRO A 86 -29.72 -37.04 10.02
N ALA A 87 -30.24 -35.82 9.95
CA ALA A 87 -29.52 -34.65 10.41
C ALA A 87 -30.42 -33.56 10.98
N ASP A 88 -29.88 -32.87 11.97
CA ASP A 88 -30.47 -31.71 12.58
C ASP A 88 -29.88 -30.45 11.96
N ILE A 89 -30.74 -29.52 11.57
CA ILE A 89 -30.38 -28.22 11.00
C ILE A 89 -30.67 -27.15 12.04
N PHE A 90 -29.72 -26.24 12.22
CA PHE A 90 -29.77 -25.15 13.18
C PHE A 90 -29.61 -23.82 12.45
N VAL A 91 -30.36 -22.81 12.87
CA VAL A 91 -30.26 -21.47 12.31
C VAL A 91 -30.00 -20.48 13.45
N LEU A 92 -28.94 -19.70 13.28
CA LEU A 92 -28.55 -18.63 14.19
C LEU A 92 -28.63 -17.32 13.42
N ALA A 93 -29.05 -16.25 14.09
CA ALA A 93 -28.94 -14.90 13.56
C ALA A 93 -28.25 -13.99 14.56
N GLU A 94 -27.38 -13.13 14.07
CA GLU A 94 -26.82 -12.02 14.82
C GLU A 94 -27.49 -10.74 14.32
N TYR A 95 -28.07 -9.98 15.24
CA TYR A 95 -28.67 -8.68 14.94
C TYR A 95 -28.09 -7.63 15.89
N ASN A 96 -27.43 -6.61 15.33
CA ASN A 96 -26.78 -5.53 16.08
C ASN A 96 -25.92 -6.03 17.27
N GLY A 97 -25.16 -7.11 17.05
CA GLY A 97 -24.27 -7.71 18.05
C GLY A 97 -24.92 -8.65 19.06
N ALA A 98 -26.24 -8.83 19.02
CA ALA A 98 -26.94 -9.84 19.81
C ALA A 98 -27.19 -11.10 18.99
N THR A 99 -26.83 -12.27 19.53
CA THR A 99 -27.07 -13.57 18.91
C THR A 99 -28.44 -14.13 19.31
N PHE A 100 -29.17 -14.66 18.34
CA PHE A 100 -30.49 -15.27 18.47
C PHE A 100 -30.49 -16.67 17.85
N VAL A 101 -31.22 -17.59 18.48
CA VAL A 101 -31.58 -18.87 17.87
C VAL A 101 -32.89 -18.67 17.12
N ILE A 102 -32.92 -19.13 15.87
CA ILE A 102 -34.14 -19.20 15.07
C ILE A 102 -34.64 -20.64 15.15
N SER A 103 -35.91 -20.82 15.52
CA SER A 103 -36.58 -22.13 15.57
C SER A 103 -38.03 -22.01 15.09
N HIS A 104 -38.68 -23.13 14.77
CA HIS A 104 -40.12 -23.16 14.52
C HIS A 104 -40.88 -23.58 15.78
N ASP A 105 -42.02 -22.95 16.00
CA ASP A 105 -43.02 -23.41 16.95
C ASP A 105 -43.73 -24.64 16.34
N ASN A 106 -43.67 -25.78 17.05
CA ASN A 106 -44.18 -27.06 16.53
C ASN A 106 -45.71 -27.10 16.37
N ASP A 107 -46.45 -26.24 17.07
CA ASP A 107 -47.91 -26.23 17.05
C ASP A 107 -48.46 -25.25 16.00
N THR A 108 -47.75 -24.15 15.77
CA THR A 108 -48.20 -23.05 14.89
C THR A 108 -47.41 -22.93 13.58
N GLY A 109 -46.22 -23.55 13.51
CA GLY A 109 -45.28 -23.39 12.40
C GLY A 109 -44.64 -22.00 12.32
N ALA A 110 -44.87 -21.13 13.31
CA ALA A 110 -44.34 -19.78 13.32
C ALA A 110 -42.83 -19.76 13.64
N ILE A 111 -42.09 -18.81 13.05
CA ILE A 111 -40.69 -18.56 13.41
C ILE A 111 -40.62 -17.93 14.80
N LYS A 112 -39.81 -18.52 15.66
CA LYS A 112 -39.51 -18.05 17.01
C LYS A 112 -38.05 -17.60 17.10
N LEU A 113 -37.84 -16.39 17.60
CA LEU A 113 -36.54 -15.80 17.88
C LEU A 113 -36.31 -15.79 19.39
N GLU A 114 -35.26 -16.46 19.85
CA GLU A 114 -34.88 -16.49 21.27
C GLU A 114 -33.47 -15.94 21.43
N ALA A 115 -33.27 -15.00 22.38
CA ALA A 115 -31.95 -14.50 22.70
C ALA A 115 -31.07 -15.65 23.22
N TRP A 116 -29.81 -15.69 22.77
CA TRP A 116 -28.89 -16.75 23.16
C TRP A 116 -28.64 -16.82 24.67
N GLN A 117 -28.66 -15.66 25.35
CA GLN A 117 -28.46 -15.57 26.79
C GLN A 117 -29.64 -16.21 27.55
N GLY A 118 -29.46 -17.46 27.99
CA GLY A 118 -30.46 -18.24 28.73
C GLY A 118 -30.79 -19.60 28.12
N ILE A 119 -30.22 -19.94 26.96
CA ILE A 119 -30.44 -21.23 26.31
C ILE A 119 -29.49 -22.29 26.88
N THR A 120 -30.05 -23.33 27.50
CA THR A 120 -29.29 -24.49 28.00
C THR A 120 -29.34 -25.69 27.04
N GLN A 121 -30.29 -25.70 26.11
CA GLN A 121 -30.42 -26.69 25.05
C GLN A 121 -30.93 -26.01 23.77
N ILE A 122 -30.25 -26.23 22.65
CA ILE A 122 -30.65 -25.72 21.34
C ILE A 122 -31.60 -26.74 20.70
N LYS A 123 -32.79 -26.30 20.29
CA LYS A 123 -33.68 -27.12 19.45
C LYS A 123 -33.28 -26.96 17.98
N PRO A 124 -33.33 -28.03 17.18
CA PRO A 124 -33.12 -27.90 15.74
C PRO A 124 -34.21 -27.01 15.13
N PHE A 125 -33.81 -26.19 14.17
CA PHE A 125 -34.73 -25.43 13.31
C PHE A 125 -35.59 -26.41 12.50
N MET A 126 -34.97 -27.46 11.97
CA MET A 126 -35.65 -28.61 11.38
C MET A 126 -34.76 -29.86 11.47
N SER A 127 -35.37 -31.03 11.41
CA SER A 127 -34.67 -32.32 11.29
C SER A 127 -35.06 -32.98 9.97
N VAL A 128 -34.08 -33.58 9.29
CA VAL A 128 -34.28 -34.36 8.07
C VAL A 128 -33.97 -35.83 8.34
N GLU A 129 -34.86 -36.73 7.92
CA GLU A 129 -34.66 -38.18 8.12
C GLU A 129 -33.58 -38.75 7.19
N SER A 130 -33.39 -38.13 6.02
CA SER A 130 -32.28 -38.40 5.10
C SER A 130 -31.95 -37.16 4.29
N PHE A 131 -30.67 -36.90 4.05
CA PHE A 131 -30.20 -35.83 3.16
C PHE A 131 -30.39 -36.19 1.68
N LEU A 132 -31.64 -36.18 1.21
CA LEU A 132 -31.93 -36.25 -0.23
C LEU A 132 -31.50 -34.95 -0.90
N SER A 133 -30.31 -34.96 -1.49
CA SER A 133 -29.73 -33.77 -2.14
C SER A 133 -30.51 -33.39 -3.41
N PRO A 134 -30.88 -32.12 -3.61
CA PRO A 134 -30.68 -30.98 -2.70
C PRO A 134 -31.79 -30.87 -1.64
N VAL A 135 -31.43 -30.45 -0.42
CA VAL A 135 -32.40 -30.09 0.64
C VAL A 135 -32.55 -28.56 0.67
N GLU A 136 -33.77 -28.07 0.49
CA GLU A 136 -34.11 -26.65 0.66
C GLU A 136 -34.58 -26.38 2.10
N VAL A 137 -33.99 -25.37 2.72
CA VAL A 137 -34.32 -24.92 4.08
C VAL A 137 -34.91 -23.50 3.99
N PRO A 138 -36.23 -23.32 4.11
CA PRO A 138 -36.84 -22.00 4.15
C PRO A 138 -36.58 -21.36 5.51
N ILE A 139 -35.82 -20.27 5.55
CA ILE A 139 -35.39 -19.64 6.80
C ILE A 139 -36.37 -18.55 7.23
N TYR A 140 -36.73 -17.67 6.29
CA TYR A 140 -37.56 -16.50 6.60
C TYR A 140 -38.23 -15.94 5.33
N GLU A 141 -39.46 -15.48 5.47
CA GLU A 141 -40.18 -14.72 4.45
C GLU A 141 -40.91 -13.55 5.14
N GLY A 142 -40.59 -12.32 4.74
CA GLY A 142 -41.14 -11.12 5.39
C GLY A 142 -40.26 -9.89 5.23
N ALA A 143 -40.46 -8.88 6.07
CA ALA A 143 -39.69 -7.65 6.06
C ALA A 143 -38.91 -7.47 7.38
N LEU A 144 -37.69 -6.95 7.27
CA LEU A 144 -36.81 -6.70 8.41
C LEU A 144 -36.82 -5.21 8.78
N LEU A 145 -36.52 -4.94 10.06
CA LEU A 145 -36.26 -3.59 10.58
C LEU A 145 -34.85 -3.15 10.22
N LYS A 146 -34.61 -1.83 10.23
CA LYS A 146 -33.26 -1.25 10.01
C LYS A 146 -32.20 -1.93 10.90
N GLY A 147 -31.04 -2.22 10.32
CA GLY A 147 -29.89 -2.80 11.02
C GLY A 147 -29.12 -3.83 10.19
N GLY A 148 -28.10 -4.42 10.82
CA GLY A 148 -27.33 -5.52 10.25
C GLY A 148 -27.80 -6.86 10.81
N VAL A 149 -28.14 -7.79 9.93
CA VAL A 149 -28.50 -9.17 10.27
C VAL A 149 -27.52 -10.12 9.59
N THR A 150 -26.87 -10.98 10.37
CA THR A 150 -26.04 -12.06 9.85
C THR A 150 -26.68 -13.39 10.20
N VAL A 151 -26.99 -14.22 9.21
CA VAL A 151 -27.62 -15.53 9.41
C VAL A 151 -26.61 -16.63 9.15
N TYR A 152 -26.47 -17.55 10.10
CA TYR A 152 -25.65 -18.75 10.00
C TYR A 152 -26.55 -19.98 9.99
N VAL A 153 -26.24 -20.94 9.10
CA VAL A 153 -26.92 -22.23 9.09
C VAL A 153 -25.91 -23.32 9.42
N GLY A 154 -26.15 -24.00 10.54
CA GLY A 154 -25.39 -25.16 10.98
C GLY A 154 -26.17 -26.45 10.76
N TYR A 155 -25.47 -27.57 10.71
CA TYR A 155 -26.09 -28.89 10.70
C TYR A 155 -25.25 -29.87 11.51
N ARG A 156 -25.92 -30.91 12.01
CA ARG A 156 -25.31 -31.98 12.79
C ARG A 156 -25.87 -33.33 12.37
N TRP A 157 -24.98 -34.30 12.21
CA TRP A 157 -25.32 -35.71 12.08
C TRP A 157 -24.37 -36.52 12.98
N ASP A 158 -24.91 -37.26 13.95
CA ASP A 158 -24.14 -38.00 14.96
C ASP A 158 -23.07 -37.12 15.66
N ALA A 159 -21.79 -37.43 15.41
CA ALA A 159 -20.62 -36.75 15.91
C ALA A 159 -20.05 -35.71 14.93
N TYR A 160 -20.69 -35.49 13.78
CA TYR A 160 -20.24 -34.58 12.74
C TYR A 160 -21.01 -33.28 12.76
N VAL A 161 -20.29 -32.19 12.52
CA VAL A 161 -20.87 -30.84 12.37
C VAL A 161 -20.28 -30.11 11.19
N GLY A 162 -21.03 -29.16 10.66
CA GLY A 162 -20.50 -28.09 9.85
C GLY A 162 -21.51 -26.97 9.67
N THR A 163 -21.15 -26.01 8.83
CA THR A 163 -21.89 -24.75 8.69
C THR A 163 -21.79 -24.22 7.27
N SER A 164 -22.79 -23.44 6.86
CA SER A 164 -22.76 -22.68 5.61
C SER A 164 -21.93 -21.40 5.74
N PRO A 165 -21.49 -20.80 4.62
CA PRO A 165 -21.18 -19.37 4.61
C PRO A 165 -22.36 -18.57 5.19
N ALA A 166 -22.04 -17.48 5.88
CA ALA A 166 -23.06 -16.61 6.46
C ALA A 166 -23.82 -15.84 5.36
N ILE A 167 -25.10 -15.58 5.62
CA ILE A 167 -25.92 -14.67 4.81
C ILE A 167 -25.91 -13.32 5.52
N ASN A 168 -25.26 -12.32 4.93
CA ASN A 168 -25.18 -10.97 5.49
C ASN A 168 -26.28 -10.10 4.88
N ILE A 169 -27.09 -9.48 5.73
CA ILE A 169 -28.23 -8.68 5.31
C ILE A 169 -28.08 -7.30 5.94
N ARG A 170 -28.11 -6.29 5.09
CA ARG A 170 -28.18 -4.91 5.50
C ARG A 170 -29.53 -4.33 5.19
N VAL A 171 -30.16 -3.73 6.18
CA VAL A 171 -31.45 -3.06 6.05
C VAL A 171 -31.23 -1.56 6.30
N ASN A 172 -31.33 -0.75 5.26
CA ASN A 172 -31.21 0.71 5.33
C ASN A 172 -32.57 1.37 5.52
N SER A 173 -32.61 2.64 5.95
CA SER A 173 -33.89 3.33 6.10
C SER A 173 -34.62 3.50 4.77
N GLN A 174 -35.95 3.34 4.79
CA GLN A 174 -36.82 3.66 3.66
C GLN A 174 -36.92 5.15 3.39
N THR A 175 -36.73 5.98 4.41
CA THR A 175 -36.89 7.42 4.27
C THR A 175 -35.54 8.02 3.88
N PRO A 176 -35.43 8.67 2.71
CA PRO A 176 -34.24 9.43 2.34
C PRO A 176 -33.86 10.40 3.46
N THR A 177 -32.58 10.63 3.64
CA THR A 177 -32.16 11.47 4.75
C THR A 177 -32.60 12.90 4.52
N ALA A 178 -33.19 13.54 5.53
CA ALA A 178 -33.59 14.93 5.43
C ALA A 178 -32.46 15.84 5.90
N LEU A 179 -32.06 16.78 5.05
CA LEU A 179 -31.17 17.86 5.42
C LEU A 179 -32.01 19.12 5.72
N THR A 180 -31.84 19.71 6.91
CA THR A 180 -32.66 20.86 7.36
C THR A 180 -31.78 22.03 7.81
N GLY A 181 -32.27 23.25 7.56
CA GLY A 181 -31.60 24.50 7.91
C GLY A 181 -31.10 25.29 6.69
N ASP A 182 -30.49 26.44 6.96
CA ASP A 182 -29.92 27.31 5.93
C ASP A 182 -28.47 26.90 5.64
N PHE A 183 -28.16 26.62 4.37
CA PHE A 183 -26.84 26.17 3.93
C PHE A 183 -26.17 27.25 3.07
N ILE A 184 -24.90 27.53 3.35
CA ILE A 184 -24.08 28.47 2.56
C ILE A 184 -23.47 27.82 1.31
N ALA A 185 -23.45 26.49 1.26
CA ALA A 185 -23.15 25.66 0.09
C ALA A 185 -23.75 24.25 0.28
N GLN A 186 -24.25 23.63 -0.79
CA GLN A 186 -24.76 22.25 -0.78
C GLN A 186 -24.73 21.65 -2.18
N LEU A 187 -24.55 20.33 -2.26
CA LEU A 187 -24.55 19.58 -3.52
C LEU A 187 -25.93 19.00 -3.87
N GLY A 188 -26.76 18.76 -2.86
CA GLY A 188 -27.95 17.92 -2.98
C GLY A 188 -27.67 16.42 -2.80
N PHE A 189 -26.40 16.04 -2.57
CA PHE A 189 -26.02 14.69 -2.14
C PHE A 189 -26.55 14.45 -0.72
N LEU A 190 -27.09 13.26 -0.48
CA LEU A 190 -27.51 12.79 0.84
C LEU A 190 -26.97 11.38 1.11
N PRO A 191 -26.56 11.05 2.36
CA PRO A 191 -26.13 9.69 2.73
C PRO A 191 -27.12 8.60 2.29
N ASN A 192 -28.42 8.87 2.35
CA ASN A 192 -29.46 8.09 1.68
C ASN A 192 -30.31 9.02 0.80
N PRO A 193 -30.42 8.75 -0.51
CA PRO A 193 -30.07 7.50 -1.19
C PRO A 193 -28.72 7.49 -1.93
N ASP A 194 -27.93 8.57 -1.86
CA ASP A 194 -26.76 8.77 -2.74
C ASP A 194 -25.47 8.12 -2.22
N GLY A 195 -25.39 7.83 -0.92
CA GLY A 195 -24.32 7.05 -0.32
C GLY A 195 -24.50 5.53 -0.49
N PHE A 196 -23.48 4.75 -0.14
CA PHE A 196 -23.61 3.30 -0.10
C PHE A 196 -24.43 2.84 1.09
N GLY A 197 -25.20 1.78 0.92
CA GLY A 197 -25.91 1.11 2.00
C GLY A 197 -25.07 0.04 2.69
N PHE A 198 -23.74 0.11 2.65
CA PHE A 198 -22.80 -0.77 3.36
C PHE A 198 -21.63 0.06 3.88
N GLU A 199 -21.02 -0.36 5.00
CA GLU A 199 -19.93 0.41 5.63
C GLU A 199 -18.62 0.12 4.90
N ASN A 200 -17.68 1.02 5.14
CA ASN A 200 -16.27 0.75 4.99
C ASN A 200 -15.89 -0.62 5.56
N TYR A 201 -15.05 -1.33 4.82
CA TYR A 201 -14.74 -2.72 5.07
C TYR A 201 -13.25 -2.99 4.88
N GLY A 202 -12.71 -3.94 5.64
CA GLY A 202 -11.32 -4.39 5.55
C GLY A 202 -11.16 -5.77 4.88
N ASP A 203 -12.26 -6.39 4.40
CA ASP A 203 -12.16 -7.65 3.66
C ASP A 203 -11.64 -7.41 2.24
N VAL A 204 -10.62 -8.17 1.84
CA VAL A 204 -9.95 -8.04 0.55
C VAL A 204 -10.02 -9.36 -0.22
N GLN A 205 -10.33 -9.27 -1.50
CA GLN A 205 -10.33 -10.40 -2.43
C GLN A 205 -9.22 -10.23 -3.46
N ALA A 206 -8.64 -11.35 -3.93
CA ALA A 206 -7.65 -11.31 -5.01
C ALA A 206 -8.19 -10.70 -6.32
N THR A 207 -9.52 -10.64 -6.47
CA THR A 207 -10.24 -10.05 -7.60
C THR A 207 -10.49 -8.55 -7.45
N ASP A 208 -10.18 -7.94 -6.31
CA ASP A 208 -10.33 -6.49 -6.10
C ASP A 208 -9.38 -5.69 -7.01
N LEU A 209 -8.21 -6.26 -7.31
CA LEU A 209 -7.29 -5.76 -8.33
C LEU A 209 -6.86 -6.89 -9.26
N ASN A 210 -7.19 -6.77 -10.55
CA ASN A 210 -6.67 -7.69 -11.57
C ASN A 210 -5.35 -7.16 -12.17
N ASP A 211 -4.69 -7.97 -12.99
CA ASP A 211 -3.38 -7.61 -13.54
C ASP A 211 -3.45 -6.42 -14.49
N GLN A 212 -4.57 -6.21 -15.18
CA GLN A 212 -4.78 -5.03 -16.03
C GLN A 212 -4.89 -3.76 -15.19
N ASP A 213 -5.54 -3.80 -14.04
CA ASP A 213 -5.62 -2.65 -13.12
C ASP A 213 -4.21 -2.21 -12.70
N ILE A 214 -3.29 -3.15 -12.46
CA ILE A 214 -1.88 -2.86 -12.14
C ILE A 214 -1.15 -2.22 -13.31
N VAL A 215 -1.39 -2.71 -14.54
CA VAL A 215 -0.82 -2.11 -15.76
C VAL A 215 -1.31 -0.69 -15.96
N ASP A 216 -2.57 -0.40 -15.65
CA ASP A 216 -3.15 0.93 -15.78
C ASP A 216 -2.50 1.92 -14.79
N PHE A 217 -2.25 1.50 -13.54
CA PHE A 217 -1.64 2.37 -12.52
C PHE A 217 -0.13 2.53 -12.67
N LEU A 218 0.61 1.49 -13.06
CA LEU A 218 2.07 1.55 -13.20
C LEU A 218 2.51 2.01 -14.61
N GLY A 219 1.65 1.83 -15.60
CA GLY A 219 2.02 1.90 -17.01
C GLY A 219 2.78 0.65 -17.48
N ARG A 220 2.63 0.33 -18.77
CA ARG A 220 3.17 -0.90 -19.38
C ARG A 220 4.68 -1.08 -19.19
N ALA A 221 5.45 0.01 -19.25
CA ALA A 221 6.91 -0.03 -19.12
C ALA A 221 7.37 -0.53 -17.74
N GLN A 222 6.66 -0.14 -16.68
CA GLN A 222 6.95 -0.55 -15.31
C GLN A 222 6.27 -1.87 -14.95
N ALA A 223 5.07 -2.13 -15.44
CA ALA A 223 4.30 -3.32 -15.07
C ALA A 223 4.73 -4.58 -15.80
N CYS A 224 5.11 -4.49 -17.08
CA CYS A 224 5.11 -5.65 -17.98
C CYS A 224 6.51 -6.10 -18.38
N HIS A 225 6.68 -7.42 -18.43
CA HIS A 225 7.50 -8.08 -19.44
C HIS A 225 6.65 -8.29 -20.69
N LEU A 226 7.16 -7.87 -21.84
CA LEU A 226 6.48 -8.10 -23.12
C LEU A 226 6.96 -9.43 -23.69
N THR A 227 6.02 -10.35 -23.93
CA THR A 227 6.29 -11.56 -24.69
C THR A 227 6.55 -11.23 -26.16
N ALA A 228 7.03 -12.20 -26.94
CA ALA A 228 7.34 -11.98 -28.37
C ALA A 228 6.11 -11.55 -29.21
N ASP A 229 4.91 -11.99 -28.82
CA ASP A 229 3.62 -11.58 -29.39
C ASP A 229 3.05 -10.29 -28.76
N GLY A 230 3.80 -9.67 -27.85
CA GLY A 230 3.48 -8.40 -27.22
C GLY A 230 2.53 -8.50 -26.03
N ALA A 231 2.16 -9.67 -25.54
CA ALA A 231 1.35 -9.83 -24.33
C ALA A 231 2.10 -9.34 -23.08
N CYS A 232 1.37 -8.80 -22.11
CA CYS A 232 1.94 -8.35 -20.84
C CYS A 232 1.92 -9.49 -19.83
N VAL A 233 3.09 -9.86 -19.33
CA VAL A 233 3.23 -10.67 -18.11
C VAL A 233 3.77 -9.74 -17.02
N LEU A 234 3.09 -9.66 -15.88
CA LEU A 234 3.51 -8.76 -14.81
C LEU A 234 4.93 -9.11 -14.32
N LYS A 235 5.74 -8.06 -14.08
CA LYS A 235 7.00 -8.16 -13.35
C LYS A 235 6.73 -8.54 -11.90
N ALA A 236 7.65 -9.24 -11.25
CA ALA A 236 7.61 -9.56 -9.83
C ALA A 236 7.52 -8.30 -8.96
N THR A 237 8.16 -7.19 -9.37
CA THR A 237 8.03 -5.89 -8.70
C THR A 237 6.59 -5.36 -8.76
N ALA A 238 5.91 -5.51 -9.90
CA ALA A 238 4.51 -5.12 -10.08
C ALA A 238 3.55 -6.06 -9.34
N GLN A 239 3.85 -7.36 -9.29
CA GLN A 239 3.09 -8.33 -8.50
C GLN A 239 3.21 -8.08 -7.00
N ARG A 240 4.41 -7.74 -6.50
CA ARG A 240 4.62 -7.30 -5.12
C ARG A 240 3.79 -6.05 -4.84
N GLN A 241 3.84 -5.04 -5.70
CA GLN A 241 3.07 -3.81 -5.50
C GLN A 241 1.56 -4.07 -5.48
N LYS A 242 1.05 -4.99 -6.31
CA LYS A 242 -0.34 -5.44 -6.25
C LYS A 242 -0.69 -6.01 -4.87
N GLN A 243 0.18 -6.86 -4.30
CA GLN A 243 -0.06 -7.41 -2.97
C GLN A 243 -0.02 -6.33 -1.90
N GLU A 244 0.93 -5.39 -1.95
CA GLU A 244 0.98 -4.27 -0.99
C GLU A 244 -0.29 -3.41 -1.03
N TRP A 245 -0.85 -3.16 -2.23
CA TRP A 245 -2.12 -2.44 -2.34
C TRP A 245 -3.30 -3.23 -1.78
N LEU A 246 -3.35 -4.53 -2.05
CA LEU A 246 -4.38 -5.42 -1.48
C LEU A 246 -4.25 -5.49 0.05
N GLU A 247 -3.04 -5.64 0.57
CA GLU A 247 -2.77 -5.63 2.02
C GLU A 247 -3.14 -4.29 2.64
N GLY A 248 -2.83 -3.17 1.99
CA GLY A 248 -3.20 -1.82 2.46
C GLY A 248 -4.72 -1.64 2.61
N MET A 249 -5.51 -2.25 1.73
CA MET A 249 -6.98 -2.21 1.80
C MET A 249 -7.56 -2.94 3.01
N THR A 250 -6.78 -3.79 3.70
CA THR A 250 -7.22 -4.43 4.95
C THR A 250 -7.48 -3.39 6.06
N GLY A 251 -6.84 -2.23 5.99
CA GLY A 251 -7.12 -1.08 6.86
C GLY A 251 -8.44 -0.37 6.57
N GLY A 252 -9.09 -0.66 5.44
CA GLY A 252 -10.34 -0.02 5.01
C GLY A 252 -10.27 0.49 3.57
N HIS A 253 -11.43 0.74 2.97
CA HIS A 253 -11.63 1.27 1.63
C HIS A 253 -12.16 2.72 1.62
N CYS A 254 -12.06 3.44 2.73
CA CYS A 254 -12.69 4.76 2.92
C CYS A 254 -12.40 5.76 1.80
N TYR A 255 -11.15 5.84 1.31
CA TYR A 255 -10.78 6.68 0.18
C TYR A 255 -11.56 6.30 -1.09
N GLY A 256 -11.55 5.01 -1.41
CA GLY A 256 -12.26 4.47 -2.58
C GLY A 256 -13.77 4.69 -2.51
N MET A 257 -14.37 4.53 -1.33
CA MET A 257 -15.80 4.73 -1.11
C MET A 257 -16.20 6.21 -1.18
N ALA A 258 -15.40 7.10 -0.61
CA ALA A 258 -15.64 8.54 -0.69
C ALA A 258 -15.56 9.04 -2.15
N LEU A 259 -14.58 8.56 -2.92
CA LEU A 259 -14.50 8.87 -4.36
C LEU A 259 -15.68 8.28 -5.14
N ALA A 260 -15.99 6.99 -4.94
CA ALA A 260 -17.05 6.31 -5.66
C ALA A 260 -18.43 6.93 -5.40
N SER A 261 -18.75 7.29 -4.16
CA SER A 261 -20.03 7.92 -3.81
C SER A 261 -20.19 9.28 -4.51
N THR A 262 -19.14 10.11 -4.52
CA THR A 262 -19.13 11.38 -5.25
C THR A 262 -19.25 11.16 -6.76
N ALA A 263 -18.57 10.15 -7.32
CA ALA A 263 -18.61 9.81 -8.74
C ALA A 263 -19.99 9.29 -9.19
N LEU A 264 -20.67 8.50 -8.36
CA LEU A 264 -22.06 8.06 -8.58
C LEU A 264 -23.03 9.23 -8.56
N PHE A 265 -22.93 10.10 -7.55
CA PHE A 265 -23.79 11.27 -7.42
C PHE A 265 -23.65 12.25 -8.58
N THR A 266 -22.40 12.52 -8.99
CA THR A 266 -22.09 13.37 -10.15
C THR A 266 -22.30 12.67 -11.49
N LYS A 267 -22.75 11.40 -11.48
CA LYS A 267 -23.05 10.58 -12.66
C LYS A 267 -21.84 10.32 -13.57
N LYS A 268 -20.62 10.44 -13.04
CA LYS A 268 -19.39 9.97 -13.72
C LYS A 268 -19.40 8.44 -13.88
N ILE A 269 -19.98 7.76 -12.90
CA ILE A 269 -20.40 6.36 -12.95
C ILE A 269 -21.87 6.25 -12.55
N LYS A 270 -22.51 5.11 -12.80
CA LYS A 270 -23.94 4.91 -12.54
C LYS A 270 -24.22 3.56 -11.90
N PRO A 271 -25.16 3.44 -10.94
CA PRO A 271 -25.48 2.16 -10.29
C PRO A 271 -25.83 1.03 -11.27
N GLU A 272 -26.51 1.34 -12.38
CA GLU A 272 -26.95 0.37 -13.39
C GLU A 272 -25.77 -0.29 -14.14
N GLN A 273 -24.58 0.30 -14.09
CA GLN A 273 -23.35 -0.30 -14.64
C GLN A 273 -22.88 -1.49 -13.81
N TYR A 274 -23.25 -1.54 -12.53
CA TYR A 274 -22.82 -2.55 -11.56
C TYR A 274 -23.92 -3.59 -11.30
N GLN A 275 -25.19 -3.16 -11.28
CA GLN A 275 -26.32 -4.05 -11.05
C GLN A 275 -27.55 -3.62 -11.85
N GLU A 276 -28.11 -4.56 -12.61
CA GLU A 276 -29.34 -4.33 -13.37
C GLU A 276 -30.50 -3.92 -12.44
N ASN A 277 -31.32 -2.97 -12.90
CA ASN A 277 -32.49 -2.44 -12.19
C ASN A 277 -32.21 -1.74 -10.84
N ILE A 278 -30.95 -1.49 -10.50
CA ILE A 278 -30.56 -0.67 -9.35
C ILE A 278 -30.19 0.72 -9.85
N THR A 279 -30.95 1.73 -9.41
CA THR A 279 -30.77 3.14 -9.81
C THR A 279 -30.27 4.04 -8.67
N GLN A 280 -30.21 3.51 -7.45
CA GLN A 280 -29.82 4.24 -6.25
C GLN A 280 -28.58 3.60 -5.62
N PRO A 281 -27.51 4.38 -5.34
CA PRO A 281 -26.29 3.89 -4.70
C PRO A 281 -26.53 3.14 -3.38
N ILE A 282 -27.50 3.58 -2.57
CA ILE A 282 -27.83 2.96 -1.27
C ILE A 282 -28.23 1.49 -1.41
N ARG A 283 -28.72 1.08 -2.60
CA ARG A 283 -29.15 -0.30 -2.89
C ARG A 283 -28.08 -1.16 -3.54
N LEU A 284 -26.91 -0.60 -3.89
CA LEU A 284 -25.82 -1.39 -4.46
C LEU A 284 -25.27 -2.38 -3.43
N LEU A 285 -24.99 -3.59 -3.89
CA LEU A 285 -24.26 -4.60 -3.15
C LEU A 285 -22.77 -4.27 -3.21
N LYS A 286 -22.11 -4.44 -2.06
CA LYS A 286 -20.65 -4.28 -1.93
C LYS A 286 -19.93 -5.06 -3.03
N ASN A 287 -20.24 -6.34 -3.19
CA ASN A 287 -19.59 -7.21 -4.17
C ASN A 287 -19.76 -6.77 -5.64
N SER A 288 -20.78 -5.98 -5.96
CA SER A 288 -20.99 -5.51 -7.34
C SER A 288 -20.11 -4.32 -7.72
N ILE A 289 -19.67 -3.51 -6.75
CA ILE A 289 -18.88 -2.30 -6.99
C ILE A 289 -17.47 -2.35 -6.35
N ARG A 290 -17.18 -3.32 -5.47
CA ARG A 290 -15.91 -3.42 -4.73
C ARG A 290 -14.66 -3.27 -5.59
N LYS A 291 -14.67 -3.78 -6.83
CA LYS A 291 -13.55 -3.63 -7.76
C LYS A 291 -13.22 -2.15 -8.06
N ASP A 292 -14.22 -1.34 -8.36
CA ASP A 292 -13.98 0.08 -8.64
C ASP A 292 -13.66 0.87 -7.37
N ILE A 293 -14.24 0.49 -6.23
CA ILE A 293 -13.84 1.03 -4.92
C ILE A 293 -12.36 0.73 -4.65
N ALA A 294 -11.89 -0.48 -4.92
CA ALA A 294 -10.49 -0.87 -4.75
C ALA A 294 -9.55 -0.10 -5.70
N ARG A 295 -9.94 0.09 -6.97
CA ARG A 295 -9.20 0.93 -7.92
C ARG A 295 -9.12 2.38 -7.44
N TYR A 296 -10.22 2.94 -6.97
CA TYR A 296 -10.23 4.30 -6.41
C TYR A 296 -9.43 4.42 -5.10
N PHE A 297 -9.40 3.37 -4.27
CA PHE A 297 -8.52 3.32 -3.10
C PHE A 297 -7.05 3.43 -3.52
N VAL A 298 -6.61 2.70 -4.56
CA VAL A 298 -5.22 2.76 -5.05
C VAL A 298 -4.85 4.16 -5.54
N MET A 299 -5.81 4.94 -6.04
CA MET A 299 -5.54 6.30 -6.54
C MET A 299 -4.90 7.21 -5.48
N GLN A 300 -5.15 6.96 -4.19
CA GLN A 300 -4.52 7.72 -3.10
C GLN A 300 -3.00 7.60 -3.08
N SER A 301 -2.43 6.53 -3.65
CA SER A 301 -0.99 6.29 -3.73
C SER A 301 -0.35 6.93 -4.96
N LEU A 302 -1.13 7.45 -5.90
CA LEU A 302 -0.62 8.04 -7.14
C LEU A 302 0.03 9.40 -6.87
N THR A 303 1.12 9.69 -7.57
CA THR A 303 1.99 10.85 -7.29
C THR A 303 1.24 12.18 -7.21
N ASN A 304 0.33 12.45 -8.14
CA ASN A 304 -0.42 13.71 -8.15
C ASN A 304 -1.40 13.81 -6.98
N ILE A 305 -1.98 12.68 -6.58
CA ILE A 305 -2.91 12.62 -5.44
C ILE A 305 -2.14 12.71 -4.12
N GLN A 306 -1.01 12.02 -4.00
CA GLN A 306 -0.10 12.13 -2.86
C GLN A 306 0.38 13.57 -2.66
N ALA A 307 0.69 14.30 -3.73
CA ALA A 307 1.04 15.72 -3.64
C ALA A 307 -0.10 16.57 -3.04
N LEU A 308 -1.36 16.25 -3.36
CA LEU A 308 -2.54 16.92 -2.78
C LEU A 308 -2.81 16.51 -1.33
N ILE A 309 -2.62 15.23 -0.99
CA ILE A 309 -2.73 14.72 0.39
C ILE A 309 -1.67 15.40 1.28
N ASN A 310 -0.44 15.52 0.76
CA ASN A 310 0.68 16.13 1.48
C ASN A 310 0.66 17.67 1.46
N ALA A 311 -0.24 18.29 0.69
CA ALA A 311 -0.37 19.74 0.64
C ALA A 311 -0.86 20.26 2.01
N THR A 312 -0.02 21.06 2.66
CA THR A 312 -0.25 21.54 4.03
C THR A 312 -1.26 22.69 4.09
N LYS A 313 -2.56 22.38 4.12
CA LYS A 313 -3.65 23.36 4.26
C LYS A 313 -4.05 23.58 5.72
N THR A 314 -4.50 24.80 6.03
CA THR A 314 -5.18 25.14 7.28
C THR A 314 -6.66 24.77 7.24
N PRO A 315 -7.34 24.64 8.39
CA PRO A 315 -8.78 24.39 8.43
C PRO A 315 -9.62 25.39 7.61
N ASN A 316 -9.29 26.68 7.66
CA ASN A 316 -9.97 27.71 6.88
C ASN A 316 -9.79 27.53 5.36
N GLU A 317 -8.57 27.23 4.90
CA GLU A 317 -8.30 26.97 3.48
C GLU A 317 -9.04 25.73 2.96
N VAL A 318 -9.15 24.69 3.80
CA VAL A 318 -9.94 23.50 3.47
C VAL A 318 -11.42 23.83 3.39
N LEU A 319 -11.97 24.55 4.37
CA LEU A 319 -13.37 24.96 4.38
C LEU A 319 -13.72 25.80 3.14
N ASP A 320 -12.86 26.76 2.77
CA ASP A 320 -13.06 27.60 1.59
C ASP A 320 -12.97 26.78 0.30
N ALA A 321 -12.09 25.78 0.23
CA ALA A 321 -12.03 24.84 -0.90
C ALA A 321 -13.30 24.00 -1.03
N VAL A 322 -13.86 23.52 0.08
CA VAL A 322 -15.13 22.78 0.10
C VAL A 322 -16.28 23.65 -0.41
N ILE A 323 -16.43 24.87 0.12
CA ILE A 323 -17.47 25.81 -0.31
C ILE A 323 -17.33 26.14 -1.81
N THR A 324 -16.11 26.40 -2.26
CA THR A 324 -15.81 26.75 -3.65
C THR A 324 -16.11 25.60 -4.60
N GLY A 325 -15.65 24.38 -4.27
CA GLY A 325 -15.89 23.19 -5.08
C GLY A 325 -17.38 22.91 -5.27
N MET A 326 -18.17 23.03 -4.19
CA MET A 326 -19.62 22.87 -4.27
C MET A 326 -20.30 23.91 -5.17
N LYS A 327 -19.85 25.17 -5.13
CA LYS A 327 -20.44 26.26 -5.94
C LYS A 327 -20.05 26.20 -7.41
N ASN A 328 -18.85 25.71 -7.71
CA ASN A 328 -18.29 25.72 -9.07
C ASN A 328 -18.56 24.42 -9.85
N GLY A 329 -19.21 23.42 -9.25
CA GLY A 329 -19.50 22.15 -9.90
C GLY A 329 -18.33 21.16 -9.97
N ASP A 330 -17.26 21.41 -9.20
CA ASP A 330 -16.15 20.48 -8.97
C ASP A 330 -16.05 20.18 -7.46
N PRO A 331 -16.96 19.34 -6.93
CA PRO A 331 -17.04 19.09 -5.50
C PRO A 331 -15.75 18.45 -4.98
N ILE A 332 -15.46 18.71 -3.71
CA ILE A 332 -14.47 17.93 -2.96
C ILE A 332 -15.01 16.51 -2.80
N ALA A 333 -14.35 15.53 -3.44
CA ALA A 333 -14.72 14.13 -3.33
C ALA A 333 -14.21 13.51 -2.03
N ILE A 334 -13.02 13.93 -1.61
CA ILE A 334 -12.33 13.44 -0.41
C ILE A 334 -11.99 14.61 0.50
N LEU A 335 -12.59 14.62 1.68
CA LEU A 335 -12.11 15.35 2.84
C LEU A 335 -11.28 14.37 3.69
N THR A 336 -9.97 14.57 3.74
CA THR A 336 -9.07 13.73 4.55
C THR A 336 -8.94 14.31 5.95
N ILE A 337 -9.16 13.48 6.96
CA ILE A 337 -8.97 13.84 8.37
C ILE A 337 -7.90 12.93 8.98
N TYR A 338 -7.00 13.50 9.76
CA TYR A 338 -5.96 12.77 10.49
C TYR A 338 -6.03 13.07 11.98
N ASN A 339 -5.67 12.11 12.82
CA ASN A 339 -5.40 12.41 14.23
C ASN A 339 -4.14 13.30 14.34
N ASN A 340 -3.92 13.91 15.51
CA ASN A 340 -2.79 14.84 15.71
C ASN A 340 -1.41 14.21 15.49
N GLN A 341 -1.28 12.90 15.67
CA GLN A 341 -0.04 12.16 15.47
C GLN A 341 0.13 11.69 14.01
N LYS A 342 -0.89 11.87 13.16
CA LYS A 342 -0.98 11.33 11.79
C LYS A 342 -0.83 9.80 11.70
N GLU A 343 -1.02 9.11 12.82
CA GLU A 343 -0.99 7.64 12.92
C GLU A 343 -2.32 7.01 12.47
N GLY A 344 -3.38 7.82 12.42
CA GLY A 344 -4.72 7.42 11.98
C GLY A 344 -5.30 8.45 11.03
N GLY A 345 -5.89 7.98 9.93
CA GLY A 345 -6.49 8.80 8.89
C GLY A 345 -7.83 8.25 8.42
N HIS A 346 -8.71 9.13 7.95
CA HIS A 346 -9.99 8.75 7.38
C HIS A 346 -10.37 9.67 6.21
N ALA A 347 -11.11 9.11 5.25
CA ALA A 347 -11.55 9.80 4.05
C ALA A 347 -13.08 9.79 3.98
N ILE A 348 -13.68 10.98 3.96
CA ILE A 348 -15.13 11.20 3.99
C ILE A 348 -15.56 12.19 2.90
N THR A 349 -16.83 12.17 2.52
CA THR A 349 -17.33 12.98 1.39
C THR A 349 -18.15 14.16 1.90
N PRO A 350 -17.69 15.41 1.76
CA PRO A 350 -18.45 16.59 2.17
C PRO A 350 -19.59 16.87 1.19
N TYR A 351 -20.80 17.15 1.69
CA TYR A 351 -21.98 17.37 0.85
C TYR A 351 -22.76 18.66 1.12
N ALA A 352 -22.60 19.26 2.29
CA ALA A 352 -23.19 20.57 2.60
C ALA A 352 -22.36 21.34 3.64
N VAL A 353 -22.55 22.66 3.68
CA VAL A 353 -21.90 23.56 4.62
C VAL A 353 -22.92 24.51 5.22
N GLN A 354 -22.97 24.57 6.55
CA GLN A 354 -23.84 25.47 7.31
C GLN A 354 -23.00 26.41 8.17
N ASP A 355 -23.32 27.70 8.10
CA ASP A 355 -22.78 28.69 9.04
C ASP A 355 -23.65 28.70 10.31
N LYS A 356 -23.03 28.47 11.48
CA LYS A 356 -23.71 28.49 12.78
C LYS A 356 -23.59 29.84 13.48
N GLY A 357 -22.92 30.81 12.87
CA GLY A 357 -22.57 32.08 13.46
C GLY A 357 -21.39 31.98 14.42
N ASN A 358 -20.90 33.13 14.90
CA ASN A 358 -19.79 33.22 15.86
C ASN A 358 -18.52 32.46 15.43
N GLY A 359 -18.24 32.45 14.12
CA GLY A 359 -17.08 31.77 13.55
C GLY A 359 -17.22 30.25 13.45
N GLU A 360 -18.28 29.63 13.96
CA GLU A 360 -18.51 28.19 13.86
C GLU A 360 -19.20 27.82 12.54
N VAL A 361 -18.58 26.93 11.78
CA VAL A 361 -19.07 26.46 10.48
C VAL A 361 -19.04 24.94 10.47
N TRP A 362 -20.15 24.32 10.09
CA TRP A 362 -20.28 22.87 10.03
C TRP A 362 -20.21 22.39 8.58
N ILE A 363 -19.31 21.44 8.32
CA ILE A 363 -19.25 20.68 7.07
C ILE A 363 -19.97 19.36 7.31
N TYR A 364 -21.09 19.16 6.63
CA TYR A 364 -21.81 17.90 6.64
C TYR A 364 -21.12 16.90 5.71
N VAL A 365 -20.92 15.69 6.22
CA VAL A 365 -20.10 14.66 5.57
C VAL A 365 -20.84 13.34 5.49
N TYR A 366 -20.74 12.66 4.36
CA TYR A 366 -21.03 11.24 4.27
C TYR A 366 -19.81 10.50 4.79
N ASP A 367 -19.96 9.94 5.99
CA ASP A 367 -18.98 9.03 6.57
C ASP A 367 -19.32 7.60 6.14
N ASN A 368 -18.46 7.01 5.33
CA ASN A 368 -18.64 5.64 4.84
C ASN A 368 -18.54 4.58 5.96
N ASN A 369 -18.10 4.90 7.18
CA ASN A 369 -18.25 4.03 8.34
C ASN A 369 -19.68 4.04 8.94
N TYR A 370 -20.47 5.09 8.65
CA TYR A 370 -21.83 5.27 9.16
C TYR A 370 -22.81 5.54 8.02
N PRO A 371 -23.07 4.55 7.14
CA PRO A 371 -24.07 4.66 6.09
C PRO A 371 -25.44 5.13 6.59
N ASP A 372 -26.16 5.87 5.75
CA ASP A 372 -27.51 6.36 6.05
C ASP A 372 -27.58 7.30 7.29
N ASP A 373 -26.44 7.87 7.73
CA ASP A 373 -26.37 8.86 8.81
C ASP A 373 -26.03 10.26 8.27
N SER A 374 -26.98 11.20 8.36
CA SER A 374 -26.76 12.63 8.01
C SER A 374 -26.27 13.50 9.15
N SER A 375 -26.19 12.98 10.38
CA SER A 375 -25.80 13.76 11.54
C SER A 375 -24.29 14.02 11.62
N ARG A 376 -23.51 13.35 10.76
CA ARG A 376 -22.05 13.42 10.74
C ARG A 376 -21.59 14.79 10.23
N ILE A 377 -20.84 15.50 11.08
CA ILE A 377 -20.38 16.86 10.82
C ILE A 377 -18.91 17.04 11.25
N VAL A 378 -18.14 17.72 10.42
CA VAL A 378 -16.84 18.31 10.80
C VAL A 378 -17.09 19.75 11.21
N LYS A 379 -16.79 20.09 12.46
CA LYS A 379 -16.99 21.44 13.01
C LYS A 379 -15.70 22.24 12.82
N ILE A 380 -15.77 23.37 12.13
CA ILE A 380 -14.68 24.32 11.91
C ILE A 380 -14.93 25.57 12.75
N ASN A 381 -13.92 26.06 13.45
CA ASN A 381 -13.94 27.40 14.01
C ASN A 381 -13.04 28.31 13.17
N ARG A 382 -13.62 29.26 12.44
CA ARG A 382 -12.90 30.18 11.55
C ARG A 382 -11.96 31.13 12.28
N ASP A 383 -12.37 31.61 13.45
CA ASP A 383 -11.62 32.61 14.22
C ASP A 383 -10.37 32.00 14.86
N MET A 384 -10.49 30.78 15.37
CA MET A 384 -9.37 30.01 15.94
C MET A 384 -8.60 29.20 14.89
N ASN A 385 -9.16 29.04 13.68
CA ASN A 385 -8.65 28.20 12.62
C ASN A 385 -8.40 26.75 13.09
N THR A 386 -9.42 26.18 13.74
CA THR A 386 -9.42 24.83 14.32
C THR A 386 -10.54 23.97 13.75
N TRP A 387 -10.43 22.65 13.93
CA TRP A 387 -11.47 21.71 13.54
C TRP A 387 -11.63 20.56 14.54
N VAL A 388 -12.81 19.95 14.56
CA VAL A 388 -13.09 18.71 15.31
C VAL A 388 -14.09 17.82 14.54
N TYR A 389 -13.89 16.52 14.65
CA TYR A 389 -14.78 15.47 14.17
C TYR A 389 -14.94 14.38 15.23
N GLU A 390 -16.18 13.99 15.50
CA GLU A 390 -16.53 12.96 16.49
C GLU A 390 -16.88 11.64 15.79
N GLY A 391 -16.15 10.58 16.11
CA GLY A 391 -16.43 9.23 15.61
C GLY A 391 -15.60 8.82 14.40
N ALA A 392 -14.37 9.30 14.28
CA ALA A 392 -13.39 8.74 13.35
C ALA A 392 -12.92 7.36 13.83
N THR A 393 -12.77 6.42 12.91
CA THR A 393 -12.11 5.14 13.14
C THR A 393 -10.88 5.04 12.26
N ILE A 394 -9.79 4.44 12.76
CA ILE A 394 -8.56 4.24 11.99
C ILE A 394 -8.75 3.13 10.94
N ASN A 395 -9.50 2.10 11.32
CA ASN A 395 -9.94 1.02 10.46
C ASN A 395 -11.32 0.52 10.91
N PRO A 396 -12.06 -0.26 10.10
CA PRO A 396 -13.41 -0.72 10.43
C PRO A 396 -13.53 -1.57 11.70
N SER A 397 -12.42 -2.13 12.19
CA SER A 397 -12.41 -3.00 13.38
C SER A 397 -12.14 -2.24 14.69
N GLU A 398 -11.75 -0.97 14.61
CA GLU A 398 -11.35 -0.16 15.77
C GLU A 398 -12.49 0.72 16.32
N PRO A 399 -12.51 1.00 17.64
CA PRO A 399 -13.49 1.92 18.23
C PRO A 399 -13.40 3.34 17.67
N ALA A 400 -14.55 4.02 17.65
CA ALA A 400 -14.62 5.42 17.25
C ALA A 400 -13.91 6.34 18.25
N SER A 401 -13.21 7.35 17.74
CA SER A 401 -12.48 8.36 18.51
C SER A 401 -12.72 9.78 17.95
N SER A 402 -12.32 10.79 18.71
CA SER A 402 -12.44 12.19 18.26
C SER A 402 -11.13 12.64 17.63
N TYR A 403 -11.21 13.16 16.40
CA TYR A 403 -10.08 13.82 15.74
C TYR A 403 -10.27 15.32 15.80
N PHE A 404 -9.17 16.05 15.99
CA PHE A 404 -9.16 17.49 16.05
C PHE A 404 -7.81 18.01 15.56
N GLY A 405 -7.74 19.31 15.27
CA GLY A 405 -6.49 19.94 14.85
C GLY A 405 -6.65 21.43 14.58
N ASP A 406 -5.58 22.06 14.11
CA ASP A 406 -5.50 23.50 13.89
C ASP A 406 -4.62 23.86 12.68
N ALA A 407 -4.37 25.16 12.51
CA ALA A 407 -3.53 25.69 11.44
C ALA A 407 -2.07 25.19 11.45
N VAL A 408 -1.57 24.71 12.59
CA VAL A 408 -0.20 24.22 12.80
C VAL A 408 -0.15 22.70 12.61
N THR A 409 -1.14 21.95 13.07
CA THR A 409 -1.13 20.47 12.97
C THR A 409 -1.21 19.97 11.53
N LYS A 410 -1.87 20.72 10.63
CA LYS A 410 -2.05 20.36 9.20
C LYS A 410 -2.62 18.94 9.04
N THR A 411 -3.70 18.65 9.77
CA THR A 411 -4.35 17.34 9.84
C THR A 411 -5.67 17.26 9.05
N LEU A 412 -5.98 18.27 8.24
CA LEU A 412 -7.18 18.33 7.41
C LEU A 412 -6.77 18.60 5.95
N GLY A 413 -7.37 17.88 5.01
CA GLY A 413 -7.10 18.03 3.57
C GLY A 413 -8.36 17.92 2.72
N ALA A 414 -8.31 18.47 1.52
CA ALA A 414 -9.42 18.47 0.57
C ALA A 414 -8.92 18.23 -0.85
N ILE A 415 -9.48 17.19 -1.47
CA ILE A 415 -9.11 16.72 -2.81
C ILE A 415 -10.35 16.81 -3.71
N PRO A 416 -10.33 17.62 -4.78
CA PRO A 416 -11.45 17.77 -5.69
C PRO A 416 -11.69 16.50 -6.51
N LEU A 417 -12.93 16.30 -6.95
CA LEU A 417 -13.29 15.19 -7.82
C LEU A 417 -12.46 15.19 -9.11
N SER A 418 -12.24 16.37 -9.71
CA SER A 418 -11.44 16.53 -10.94
C SER A 418 -9.99 16.05 -10.83
N ALA A 419 -9.41 16.01 -9.62
CA ALA A 419 -8.04 15.52 -9.42
C ALA A 419 -7.88 14.04 -9.84
N HIS A 420 -8.97 13.28 -9.87
CA HIS A 420 -8.99 11.85 -10.20
C HIS A 420 -9.24 11.56 -11.68
N ASP A 421 -9.43 12.59 -12.52
CA ASP A 421 -9.64 12.41 -13.96
C ASP A 421 -8.32 12.05 -14.68
N ASN A 422 -7.18 12.46 -14.13
CA ASN A 422 -5.86 12.08 -14.64
C ASN A 422 -4.82 12.04 -13.48
N PRO A 423 -4.90 11.02 -12.62
CA PRO A 423 -4.12 10.99 -11.39
C PRO A 423 -2.63 10.66 -11.59
N GLY A 424 -2.20 10.47 -12.85
CA GLY A 424 -0.85 10.05 -13.19
C GLY A 424 -0.62 8.55 -13.01
N ILE A 425 0.64 8.13 -13.12
CA ILE A 425 1.07 6.74 -12.87
C ILE A 425 1.83 6.66 -11.56
N TYR A 426 1.73 5.52 -10.89
CA TYR A 426 2.58 5.18 -9.76
C TYR A 426 3.98 4.84 -10.24
N GLN A 427 5.00 5.39 -9.58
CA GLN A 427 6.40 5.05 -9.84
C GLN A 427 6.83 3.96 -8.87
N LEU A 428 7.23 2.81 -9.40
CA LEU A 428 7.80 1.76 -8.56
C LEU A 428 9.17 2.21 -8.05
N ASP A 429 9.33 2.17 -6.74
CA ASP A 429 10.62 2.37 -6.10
C ASP A 429 11.45 1.07 -6.23
N VAL A 430 12.29 1.02 -7.26
CA VAL A 430 13.16 -0.12 -7.59
C VAL A 430 14.55 0.38 -7.96
N ALA A 431 15.58 -0.20 -7.35
CA ALA A 431 16.96 -0.03 -7.77
C ALA A 431 17.32 -1.06 -8.85
N GLU A 432 17.93 -0.62 -9.94
CA GLU A 432 18.49 -1.51 -10.97
C GLU A 432 20.01 -1.52 -10.87
N LEU A 433 20.58 -2.65 -10.42
CA LEU A 433 22.01 -2.84 -10.28
C LEU A 433 22.55 -3.69 -11.43
N ARG A 434 23.72 -3.32 -11.96
CA ARG A 434 24.40 -4.02 -13.05
C ARG A 434 25.89 -4.14 -12.75
N LEU A 435 26.41 -5.35 -12.98
CA LEU A 435 27.83 -5.65 -12.93
C LEU A 435 28.35 -5.84 -14.35
N HIS A 436 29.16 -4.91 -14.82
CA HIS A 436 29.77 -4.91 -16.16
C HIS A 436 31.01 -5.80 -16.18
N SER A 437 30.81 -7.11 -16.01
CA SER A 437 31.88 -8.11 -16.02
C SER A 437 31.43 -9.42 -16.64
N LYS A 438 32.35 -10.10 -17.33
CA LYS A 438 32.15 -11.50 -17.78
C LYS A 438 32.57 -12.52 -16.71
N GLN A 439 33.41 -12.12 -15.75
CA GLN A 439 34.12 -13.04 -14.84
C GLN A 439 33.75 -12.84 -13.38
N ALA A 440 33.36 -11.62 -12.99
CA ALA A 440 32.90 -11.34 -11.64
C ALA A 440 31.41 -11.69 -11.47
N ARG A 441 31.01 -11.92 -10.23
CA ARG A 441 29.61 -12.03 -9.80
C ARG A 441 29.35 -11.05 -8.68
N MET A 442 28.08 -10.80 -8.39
CA MET A 442 27.69 -10.01 -7.23
C MET A 442 26.59 -10.67 -6.41
N LEU A 443 26.61 -10.35 -5.13
CA LEU A 443 25.60 -10.65 -4.14
C LEU A 443 25.12 -9.32 -3.54
N VAL A 444 23.83 -9.03 -3.68
CA VAL A 444 23.19 -7.83 -3.14
C VAL A 444 22.43 -8.21 -1.87
N THR A 445 22.61 -7.46 -0.80
CA THR A 445 21.98 -7.66 0.51
C THR A 445 21.24 -6.39 0.90
N ASN A 446 19.97 -6.52 1.29
CA ASN A 446 19.17 -5.40 1.80
C ASN A 446 19.34 -5.22 3.32
N ALA A 447 18.73 -4.17 3.88
CA ALA A 447 18.78 -3.87 5.31
C ALA A 447 18.13 -4.94 6.22
N ALA A 448 17.28 -5.81 5.67
CA ALA A 448 16.71 -6.96 6.37
C ALA A 448 17.57 -8.23 6.24
N GLU A 449 18.82 -8.09 5.79
CA GLU A 449 19.80 -9.16 5.56
C GLU A 449 19.36 -10.21 4.52
N GLN A 450 18.36 -9.89 3.69
CA GLN A 450 17.91 -10.74 2.61
C GLN A 450 18.78 -10.52 1.37
N ARG A 451 19.06 -11.59 0.64
CA ARG A 451 20.09 -11.59 -0.40
C ARG A 451 19.56 -11.95 -1.78
N ILE A 452 20.12 -11.34 -2.82
CA ILE A 452 19.94 -11.75 -4.22
C ILE A 452 21.28 -11.75 -4.96
N GLY A 453 21.63 -12.86 -5.59
CA GLY A 453 22.86 -12.98 -6.36
C GLY A 453 23.63 -14.25 -6.09
N PHE A 454 24.92 -14.22 -6.43
CA PHE A 454 25.79 -15.38 -6.28
C PHE A 454 26.35 -15.43 -4.87
N ASP A 455 25.93 -16.42 -4.08
CA ASP A 455 26.47 -16.65 -2.75
C ASP A 455 27.85 -17.29 -2.87
N PHE A 456 28.89 -16.53 -2.54
CA PHE A 456 30.29 -16.97 -2.62
C PHE A 456 30.64 -18.07 -1.61
N THR A 457 29.85 -18.26 -0.55
CA THR A 457 30.08 -19.31 0.44
C THR A 457 29.54 -20.65 -0.04
N THR A 458 28.35 -20.64 -0.64
CA THR A 458 27.65 -21.87 -1.06
C THR A 458 27.85 -22.19 -2.54
N GLY A 459 28.30 -21.23 -3.35
CA GLY A 459 28.51 -21.37 -4.78
C GLY A 459 27.21 -21.41 -5.60
N VAL A 460 26.07 -21.03 -5.01
CA VAL A 460 24.76 -21.04 -5.67
C VAL A 460 24.18 -19.65 -5.81
N PHE A 461 23.35 -19.46 -6.84
CA PHE A 461 22.54 -18.27 -6.98
C PHE A 461 21.35 -18.33 -6.02
N ILE A 462 21.12 -17.27 -5.26
CA ILE A 462 20.01 -17.13 -4.31
C ILE A 462 19.16 -15.90 -4.63
N ASN A 463 17.89 -15.94 -4.25
CA ASN A 463 16.98 -14.79 -4.27
C ASN A 463 15.99 -14.90 -3.10
N GLU A 464 16.31 -14.20 -2.01
CA GLU A 464 15.55 -14.17 -0.75
C GLU A 464 14.73 -12.88 -0.62
N ILE A 465 15.01 -11.86 -1.45
CA ILE A 465 14.32 -10.56 -1.43
C ILE A 465 13.00 -10.67 -2.19
N ALA A 466 11.88 -10.50 -1.49
CA ALA A 466 10.56 -10.55 -2.10
C ALA A 466 10.40 -9.48 -3.19
N GLY A 467 9.95 -9.90 -4.38
CA GLY A 467 9.78 -9.02 -5.55
C GLY A 467 11.06 -8.64 -6.29
N ALA A 468 12.24 -9.07 -5.81
CA ALA A 468 13.49 -8.85 -6.52
C ALA A 468 13.65 -9.81 -7.71
N GLU A 469 14.30 -9.33 -8.76
CA GLU A 469 14.50 -10.09 -9.99
C GLU A 469 15.95 -10.04 -10.48
N PHE A 470 16.39 -11.15 -11.04
CA PHE A 470 17.60 -11.22 -11.85
C PHE A 470 17.21 -11.39 -13.33
N ARG A 471 17.64 -10.47 -14.17
CA ARG A 471 17.32 -10.44 -15.60
C ARG A 471 18.57 -10.61 -16.43
N LEU A 472 18.57 -11.65 -17.26
CA LEU A 472 19.52 -11.77 -18.35
C LEU A 472 19.14 -10.78 -19.45
N SER A 473 20.13 -10.04 -19.95
CA SER A 473 19.94 -9.28 -21.18
C SER A 473 20.14 -10.22 -22.38
N LEU A 474 19.23 -10.17 -23.35
CA LEU A 474 19.36 -10.92 -24.60
C LEU A 474 20.20 -10.17 -25.64
N ASP A 475 20.49 -8.89 -25.40
CA ASP A 475 21.36 -8.07 -26.22
C ASP A 475 22.83 -8.37 -25.90
N ASP A 476 23.62 -8.69 -26.93
CA ASP A 476 25.04 -8.99 -26.80
C ASP A 476 25.79 -7.82 -26.14
N GLY A 477 26.55 -8.12 -25.09
CA GLY A 477 27.35 -7.13 -24.35
C GLY A 477 26.64 -6.40 -23.21
N THR A 478 25.31 -6.49 -23.08
CA THR A 478 24.60 -5.85 -21.96
C THR A 478 24.62 -6.76 -20.71
N PRO A 479 25.15 -6.30 -19.55
CA PRO A 479 25.22 -7.14 -18.36
C PRO A 479 23.83 -7.45 -17.79
N PRO A 480 23.67 -8.54 -17.02
CA PRO A 480 22.41 -8.83 -16.35
C PRO A 480 22.05 -7.72 -15.35
N ALA A 481 20.75 -7.52 -15.17
CA ALA A 481 20.19 -6.54 -14.25
C ALA A 481 19.62 -7.22 -13.00
N TYR A 482 19.90 -6.64 -11.84
CA TYR A 482 19.33 -7.02 -10.57
C TYR A 482 18.35 -5.91 -10.18
N LEU A 483 17.07 -6.21 -10.23
CA LEU A 483 16.00 -5.30 -9.83
C LEU A 483 15.67 -5.57 -8.37
N VAL A 484 15.95 -4.61 -7.50
CA VAL A 484 15.75 -4.73 -6.06
C VAL A 484 14.68 -3.72 -5.63
N PRO A 485 13.49 -4.18 -5.21
CA PRO A 485 12.46 -3.30 -4.67
C PRO A 485 12.96 -2.59 -3.43
N LEU A 486 12.54 -1.34 -3.26
CA LEU A 486 12.86 -0.60 -2.05
C LEU A 486 11.87 -0.97 -0.96
N MET A 487 12.38 -1.08 0.26
CA MET A 487 11.54 -1.23 1.44
C MET A 487 11.22 0.17 1.96
N ALA A 488 9.95 0.39 2.32
CA ALA A 488 9.58 1.62 3.01
C ALA A 488 10.36 1.68 4.33
N PHE A 489 11.00 2.82 4.59
CA PHE A 489 11.74 3.04 5.82
C PHE A 489 11.24 4.33 6.45
N THR A 490 10.96 4.24 7.75
CA THR A 490 10.54 5.38 8.57
C THR A 490 11.71 5.75 9.46
N PRO A 491 12.33 6.93 9.29
CA PRO A 491 13.46 7.33 10.12
C PRO A 491 13.03 7.42 11.59
N PRO A 492 13.85 6.97 12.55
CA PRO A 492 13.59 7.19 13.97
C PRO A 492 13.71 8.70 14.30
N SER A 493 12.81 9.20 15.14
CA SER A 493 12.55 10.63 15.37
C SER A 493 13.53 11.35 16.30
N ASN A 494 14.69 10.76 16.58
CA ASN A 494 15.51 11.06 17.76
C ASN A 494 16.84 11.78 17.49
N SER A 495 17.11 12.21 16.25
CA SER A 495 18.24 13.10 15.94
C SER A 495 17.74 14.55 15.76
N SER A 496 18.45 15.55 16.28
CA SER A 496 18.10 16.97 16.10
C SER A 496 18.88 17.65 14.97
N ASP A 497 19.82 16.95 14.32
CA ASP A 497 20.62 17.44 13.20
C ASP A 497 20.15 16.78 11.90
N ALA A 498 19.72 17.60 10.95
CA ALA A 498 19.21 17.16 9.65
C ALA A 498 20.26 16.35 8.86
N LEU A 499 21.56 16.65 9.01
CA LEU A 499 22.61 15.90 8.33
C LEU A 499 22.79 14.50 8.94
N ASP A 500 22.73 14.38 10.26
CA ASP A 500 22.87 13.09 10.95
C ASP A 500 21.66 12.19 10.69
N GLN A 501 20.44 12.77 10.67
CA GLN A 501 19.24 12.04 10.22
C GLN A 501 19.42 11.52 8.80
N TYR A 502 19.84 12.39 7.88
CA TYR A 502 20.02 12.04 6.48
C TYR A 502 21.05 10.92 6.29
N LEU A 503 22.21 11.00 6.95
CA LEU A 503 23.23 9.96 6.92
C LEU A 503 22.70 8.62 7.47
N GLN A 504 21.92 8.66 8.54
CA GLN A 504 21.29 7.47 9.10
C GLN A 504 20.29 6.85 8.14
N VAL A 505 19.42 7.64 7.50
CA VAL A 505 18.49 7.16 6.47
C VAL A 505 19.26 6.49 5.32
N ILE A 506 20.30 7.15 4.83
CA ILE A 506 21.13 6.62 3.74
C ILE A 506 21.76 5.29 4.16
N GLN A 507 22.25 5.17 5.39
CA GLN A 507 22.85 3.94 5.89
C GLN A 507 21.82 2.81 6.02
N ASP A 508 20.68 3.08 6.66
CA ASP A 508 19.64 2.08 6.94
C ASP A 508 18.88 1.62 5.68
N GLN A 509 18.90 2.42 4.60
CA GLN A 509 18.29 2.07 3.32
C GLN A 509 19.31 1.60 2.27
N SER A 510 20.62 1.65 2.57
CA SER A 510 21.65 1.23 1.61
C SER A 510 21.61 -0.27 1.36
N LEU A 511 21.88 -0.63 0.11
CA LEU A 511 22.17 -2.00 -0.30
C LEU A 511 23.66 -2.26 -0.13
N SER A 512 24.00 -3.38 0.47
CA SER A 512 25.37 -3.89 0.49
C SER A 512 25.58 -4.83 -0.69
N VAL A 513 26.61 -4.60 -1.47
CA VAL A 513 26.94 -5.40 -2.66
C VAL A 513 28.33 -5.99 -2.50
N GLU A 514 28.41 -7.31 -2.42
CA GLU A 514 29.66 -8.05 -2.47
C GLU A 514 29.96 -8.46 -3.91
N ILE A 515 31.17 -8.17 -4.39
CA ILE A 515 31.63 -8.50 -5.74
C ILE A 515 32.92 -9.32 -5.66
N GLY A 516 32.95 -10.46 -6.34
CA GLY A 516 34.09 -11.38 -6.36
C GLY A 516 34.25 -12.11 -7.69
N LEU A 517 35.42 -12.70 -7.92
CA LEU A 517 35.72 -13.51 -9.10
C LEU A 517 35.21 -14.95 -8.96
N LEU A 518 34.88 -15.60 -10.08
CA LEU A 518 34.58 -17.03 -10.09
C LEU A 518 35.88 -17.87 -9.99
N GLU A 519 35.90 -18.88 -9.11
CA GLU A 519 37.09 -19.69 -8.80
C GLU A 519 37.74 -20.41 -9.99
N THR A 520 37.02 -20.62 -11.10
CA THR A 520 37.55 -21.27 -12.32
C THR A 520 38.43 -20.35 -13.19
N SER A 521 38.67 -19.11 -12.76
CA SER A 521 39.31 -18.05 -13.55
C SER A 521 40.81 -17.90 -13.30
N ALA A 522 41.53 -18.94 -12.83
CA ALA A 522 42.98 -18.91 -12.60
C ALA A 522 43.84 -18.51 -13.84
N LEU A 523 43.24 -18.41 -15.04
CA LEU A 523 43.85 -17.94 -16.28
C LEU A 523 43.18 -16.67 -16.88
N ALA A 524 42.29 -16.01 -16.13
CA ALA A 524 41.63 -14.81 -16.59
C ALA A 524 42.61 -13.63 -16.62
N THR A 525 42.84 -13.08 -17.80
CA THR A 525 43.31 -11.70 -17.91
C THR A 525 42.36 -10.81 -17.11
N GLN A 526 42.92 -10.03 -16.18
CA GLN A 526 42.25 -9.04 -15.33
C GLN A 526 41.65 -7.91 -16.20
N ALA A 527 40.60 -8.22 -16.94
CA ALA A 527 39.85 -7.20 -17.65
C ALA A 527 39.17 -6.31 -16.60
N PRO A 528 39.35 -4.97 -16.68
CA PRO A 528 38.66 -4.07 -15.78
C PRO A 528 37.15 -4.30 -15.88
N PHE A 529 36.46 -4.27 -14.74
CA PHE A 529 35.00 -4.27 -14.70
C PHE A 529 34.47 -2.99 -14.06
N GLY A 530 33.18 -2.77 -14.28
CA GLY A 530 32.44 -1.68 -13.66
C GLY A 530 31.19 -2.19 -12.97
N PHE A 531 30.62 -1.33 -12.15
CA PHE A 531 29.35 -1.54 -11.48
C PHE A 531 28.52 -0.27 -11.63
N SER A 532 27.22 -0.43 -11.79
CA SER A 532 26.31 0.71 -11.84
C SER A 532 24.99 0.40 -11.15
N ILE A 533 24.45 1.38 -10.46
CA ILE A 533 23.09 1.42 -9.94
C ILE A 533 22.32 2.56 -10.63
N LYS A 534 21.16 2.24 -11.17
CA LYS A 534 20.15 3.22 -11.54
C LYS A 534 19.13 3.27 -10.40
N GLY A 535 19.16 4.36 -9.66
CA GLY A 535 18.25 4.64 -8.56
C GLY A 535 17.08 5.53 -8.98
N LYS A 536 16.26 5.89 -7.99
CA LYS A 536 15.08 6.76 -8.17
C LYS A 536 15.45 8.17 -8.65
N GLU A 537 16.52 8.74 -8.11
CA GLU A 537 16.89 10.15 -8.32
C GLU A 537 18.09 10.31 -9.27
N GLY A 538 18.90 9.26 -9.43
CA GLY A 538 20.12 9.35 -10.21
C GLY A 538 20.73 8.01 -10.57
N PHE A 539 21.90 8.09 -11.19
CA PHE A 539 22.71 6.97 -11.62
C PHE A 539 24.06 7.08 -10.94
N ALA A 540 24.56 5.97 -10.40
CA ALA A 540 25.81 5.94 -9.66
C ALA A 540 26.59 4.67 -9.92
N GLY A 541 27.89 4.69 -9.70
CA GLY A 541 28.71 3.49 -9.86
C GLY A 541 30.17 3.79 -10.02
N PHE A 542 30.88 2.82 -10.57
CA PHE A 542 32.30 2.92 -10.82
C PHE A 542 32.75 2.08 -12.00
N GLU A 543 33.91 2.42 -12.53
CA GLU A 543 34.58 1.68 -13.61
C GLU A 543 36.06 1.47 -13.31
N ASN A 544 36.69 0.62 -14.12
CA ASN A 544 38.12 0.37 -14.14
C ASN A 544 38.69 -0.34 -12.88
N ILE A 545 37.91 -1.21 -12.24
CA ILE A 545 38.41 -2.07 -11.14
C ILE A 545 38.96 -3.38 -11.67
N GLN A 546 40.08 -3.82 -11.09
CA GLN A 546 40.65 -5.16 -11.25
C GLN A 546 40.71 -5.83 -9.88
N LEU A 547 40.26 -7.07 -9.78
CA LEU A 547 40.33 -7.88 -8.57
C LEU A 547 41.35 -9.01 -8.72
N SER A 548 41.98 -9.40 -7.63
CA SER A 548 42.70 -10.66 -7.53
C SER A 548 41.76 -11.82 -7.16
N ALA A 549 42.18 -13.08 -7.37
CA ALA A 549 41.33 -14.26 -7.21
C ALA A 549 40.72 -14.45 -5.81
N SER A 550 41.32 -13.88 -4.77
CA SER A 550 40.85 -13.93 -3.38
C SER A 550 40.29 -12.60 -2.87
N GLU A 551 40.24 -11.57 -3.72
CA GLU A 551 39.79 -10.25 -3.34
C GLU A 551 38.30 -10.08 -3.57
N HIS A 552 37.62 -9.56 -2.56
CA HIS A 552 36.21 -9.23 -2.58
C HIS A 552 36.06 -7.73 -2.38
N LEU A 553 35.27 -7.11 -3.25
CA LEU A 553 34.88 -5.71 -3.13
C LEU A 553 33.55 -5.62 -2.38
N TYR A 554 33.47 -4.71 -1.42
CA TYR A 554 32.23 -4.38 -0.74
C TYR A 554 31.80 -2.99 -1.16
N VAL A 555 30.61 -2.90 -1.74
CA VAL A 555 30.06 -1.66 -2.27
C VAL A 555 28.78 -1.35 -1.52
N GLY A 556 28.73 -0.20 -0.85
CA GLY A 556 27.52 0.33 -0.25
C GLY A 556 26.87 1.28 -1.25
N VAL A 557 25.61 1.04 -1.62
CA VAL A 557 24.89 1.97 -2.50
C VAL A 557 23.52 2.28 -1.97
N HIS A 558 23.15 3.56 -2.03
CA HIS A 558 21.78 3.95 -1.71
C HIS A 558 20.89 3.86 -2.94
N PRO A 559 19.69 3.29 -2.83
CA PRO A 559 18.73 3.21 -3.92
C PRO A 559 18.27 4.51 -4.60
N SER A 560 18.48 5.66 -3.98
CA SER A 560 18.27 6.95 -4.67
C SER A 560 19.30 7.19 -5.76
N GLY A 561 20.46 6.52 -5.72
CA GLY A 561 21.62 6.79 -6.57
C GLY A 561 22.51 7.92 -6.03
N ARG A 562 22.29 8.39 -4.79
CA ARG A 562 23.02 9.53 -4.21
C ARG A 562 24.22 9.14 -3.35
N PHE A 563 24.44 7.86 -3.11
CA PHE A 563 25.50 7.36 -2.24
C PHE A 563 26.21 6.17 -2.86
N VAL A 564 27.53 6.20 -2.80
CA VAL A 564 28.41 5.09 -3.15
C VAL A 564 29.54 5.02 -2.14
N TYR A 565 29.69 3.88 -1.49
CA TYR A 565 30.83 3.51 -0.67
C TYR A 565 31.54 2.32 -1.33
N ILE A 566 32.87 2.32 -1.28
CA ILE A 566 33.71 1.28 -1.86
C ILE A 566 34.80 0.91 -0.84
N GLY A 567 34.73 -0.34 -0.38
CA GLY A 567 35.69 -1.00 0.50
C GLY A 567 36.17 -2.34 -0.08
N SER A 568 37.17 -2.95 0.55
CA SER A 568 37.72 -4.26 0.13
C SER A 568 38.21 -5.07 1.33
N ASN A 569 38.09 -6.39 1.24
CA ASN A 569 38.68 -7.30 2.22
C ASN A 569 40.21 -7.18 2.27
N THR A 570 40.85 -6.70 1.19
CA THR A 570 42.28 -6.38 1.12
C THR A 570 42.51 -4.88 0.97
N GLN A 571 43.74 -4.43 0.73
CA GLN A 571 44.02 -3.02 0.46
C GLN A 571 43.80 -2.76 -1.03
N LEU A 572 42.89 -1.85 -1.40
CA LEU A 572 42.70 -1.43 -2.78
C LEU A 572 44.01 -0.81 -3.30
N THR A 573 44.62 -1.43 -4.30
CA THR A 573 45.87 -0.98 -4.91
C THR A 573 45.66 -0.09 -6.14
N ASN A 574 44.50 -0.25 -6.81
CA ASN A 574 44.03 0.60 -7.91
C ASN A 574 42.61 1.08 -7.58
N LEU A 575 42.44 2.37 -7.29
CA LEU A 575 41.13 2.94 -6.99
C LEU A 575 40.34 3.22 -8.28
N PRO A 576 39.02 2.98 -8.29
CA PRO A 576 38.18 3.17 -9.47
C PRO A 576 38.04 4.63 -9.90
N THR A 577 37.50 4.81 -11.10
CA THR A 577 36.76 6.03 -11.42
C THR A 577 35.33 5.86 -10.93
N VAL A 578 34.87 6.76 -10.05
CA VAL A 578 33.51 6.73 -9.47
C VAL A 578 32.69 7.82 -10.12
N PHE A 579 31.44 7.51 -10.50
CA PHE A 579 30.55 8.49 -11.13
C PHE A 579 29.20 8.54 -10.42
N LEU A 580 28.62 9.73 -10.30
CA LEU A 580 27.25 9.94 -9.81
C LEU A 580 26.55 11.04 -10.62
N THR A 581 25.24 10.89 -10.82
CA THR A 581 24.40 11.89 -11.48
C THR A 581 23.34 12.44 -10.56
N ILE A 582 22.95 13.69 -10.80
CA ILE A 582 21.86 14.36 -10.11
C ILE A 582 21.08 15.25 -11.07
N ASN A 583 19.76 15.27 -10.91
CA ASN A 583 18.89 16.21 -11.61
C ASN A 583 18.59 17.39 -10.69
N ASP A 584 18.63 18.59 -11.25
CA ASP A 584 18.18 19.82 -10.59
C ASP A 584 16.91 20.31 -11.29
N ASP A 585 15.77 20.00 -10.69
CA ASP A 585 14.46 20.34 -11.21
C ASP A 585 14.23 21.86 -11.31
N ASN A 586 14.90 22.66 -10.46
CA ASN A 586 14.78 24.12 -10.48
C ASN A 586 15.41 24.72 -11.73
N THR A 587 16.56 24.16 -12.15
CA THR A 587 17.32 24.65 -13.31
C THR A 587 17.06 23.84 -14.58
N GLN A 588 16.22 22.78 -14.48
CA GLN A 588 15.98 21.80 -15.54
C GLN A 588 17.29 21.25 -16.14
N ALA A 589 18.28 21.03 -15.29
CA ALA A 589 19.60 20.57 -15.69
C ALA A 589 19.97 19.26 -14.99
N SER A 590 20.69 18.40 -15.71
CA SER A 590 21.31 17.20 -15.14
C SER A 590 22.81 17.40 -15.02
N TYR A 591 23.38 16.94 -13.91
CA TYR A 591 24.81 17.00 -13.64
C TYR A 591 25.35 15.58 -13.47
N GLU A 592 26.50 15.31 -14.07
CA GLU A 592 27.27 14.08 -13.92
C GLU A 592 28.63 14.44 -13.32
N TYR A 593 28.98 13.81 -12.20
CA TYR A 593 30.21 13.99 -11.47
C TYR A 593 31.04 12.73 -11.61
N GLU A 594 32.30 12.87 -12.01
CA GLU A 594 33.26 11.81 -12.21
C GLU A 594 34.49 12.10 -11.33
N ILE A 595 34.82 11.18 -10.45
CA ILE A 595 35.93 11.26 -9.51
C ILE A 595 36.95 10.19 -9.84
N SER A 596 38.20 10.61 -10.03
CA SER A 596 39.31 9.74 -10.42
C SER A 596 40.59 10.12 -9.67
N ASN A 597 41.67 9.35 -9.85
CA ASN A 597 42.98 9.57 -9.21
C ASN A 597 42.90 9.72 -7.68
N ILE A 598 42.04 8.92 -7.04
CA ILE A 598 41.78 8.98 -5.60
C ILE A 598 43.05 8.52 -4.85
N GLN A 599 43.38 9.22 -3.77
CA GLN A 599 44.50 8.91 -2.88
C GLN A 599 43.96 8.68 -1.46
N LEU A 600 44.18 7.48 -0.92
CA LEU A 600 43.76 7.09 0.43
C LEU A 600 44.97 6.68 1.27
N ALA A 601 44.90 6.96 2.58
CA ALA A 601 45.85 6.40 3.52
C ALA A 601 45.62 4.89 3.71
N GLN A 602 46.63 4.17 4.22
CA GLN A 602 46.50 2.74 4.50
C GLN A 602 45.36 2.47 5.48
N GLY A 603 44.52 1.47 5.19
CA GLY A 603 43.36 1.12 6.02
C GLY A 603 42.18 2.11 5.93
N GLN A 604 42.21 3.04 4.98
CA GLN A 604 41.07 3.89 4.63
C GLN A 604 40.37 3.38 3.36
N GLU A 605 39.07 3.60 3.31
CA GLU A 605 38.14 3.27 2.23
C GLU A 605 37.47 4.55 1.73
N PHE A 606 36.69 4.45 0.64
CA PHE A 606 36.17 5.61 -0.07
C PHE A 606 34.64 5.68 0.01
N ALA A 607 34.09 6.87 0.25
CA ALA A 607 32.66 7.12 0.15
C ALA A 607 32.35 8.45 -0.54
N LEU A 608 31.23 8.46 -1.27
CA LEU A 608 30.67 9.62 -1.95
C LEU A 608 29.19 9.74 -1.62
N LEU A 609 28.75 10.97 -1.31
CA LEU A 609 27.35 11.26 -0.96
C LEU A 609 26.91 12.62 -1.52
N PHE A 610 25.69 12.70 -2.05
CA PHE A 610 24.97 13.99 -2.17
C PHE A 610 24.09 14.24 -0.94
N ASN A 611 24.24 15.39 -0.28
CA ASN A 611 23.32 15.86 0.76
C ASN A 611 21.99 16.33 0.16
N GLU A 612 20.95 16.54 0.98
CA GLU A 612 19.63 17.04 0.55
C GLU A 612 19.70 18.32 -0.32
N ASP A 613 20.66 19.21 -0.05
CA ASP A 613 20.87 20.45 -0.79
C ASP A 613 21.66 20.29 -2.11
N ASN A 614 21.83 19.04 -2.55
CA ASN A 614 22.60 18.60 -3.72
C ASN A 614 24.11 18.91 -3.63
N SER A 615 24.65 19.17 -2.43
CA SER A 615 26.10 19.30 -2.24
C SER A 615 26.80 17.94 -2.21
N LEU A 616 27.95 17.85 -2.90
CA LEU A 616 28.76 16.65 -2.98
C LEU A 616 29.73 16.56 -1.79
N LEU A 617 29.72 15.43 -1.09
CA LEU A 617 30.67 15.07 -0.04
C LEU A 617 31.54 13.89 -0.49
N VAL A 618 32.85 14.09 -0.43
CA VAL A 618 33.87 13.05 -0.68
C VAL A 618 34.54 12.70 0.64
N MET A 619 34.55 11.42 1.01
CA MET A 619 34.93 10.97 2.35
C MET A 619 35.89 9.78 2.28
N SER A 620 36.78 9.71 3.27
CA SER A 620 37.51 8.52 3.65
C SER A 620 36.86 7.90 4.88
N VAL A 621 36.76 6.58 4.88
CA VAL A 621 36.16 5.82 5.99
C VAL A 621 37.21 4.84 6.50
N SER A 622 37.45 4.77 7.80
CA SER A 622 38.32 3.74 8.36
C SER A 622 37.68 2.35 8.19
N LYS A 623 38.49 1.29 8.04
CA LYS A 623 37.98 -0.09 7.85
C LYS A 623 37.07 -0.61 8.96
N ASP A 624 37.15 -0.04 10.17
CA ASP A 624 36.26 -0.35 11.29
C ASP A 624 34.92 0.43 11.23
N GLY A 625 34.78 1.37 10.30
CA GLY A 625 33.60 2.21 10.12
C GLY A 625 33.49 3.37 11.13
N ASP A 626 34.36 3.41 12.13
CA ASP A 626 34.24 4.31 13.29
C ASP A 626 34.72 5.74 13.02
N ASN A 627 35.55 5.95 11.99
CA ASN A 627 36.09 7.26 11.64
C ASN A 627 35.78 7.61 10.18
N VAL A 628 34.85 8.55 10.00
CA VAL A 628 34.54 9.17 8.71
C VAL A 628 35.21 10.55 8.66
N ALA A 629 36.11 10.75 7.70
CA ALA A 629 36.76 12.04 7.48
C ALA A 629 36.49 12.53 6.05
N ARG A 630 36.32 13.84 5.86
CA ARG A 630 36.21 14.41 4.51
C ARG A 630 37.58 14.34 3.83
N LEU A 631 37.62 13.86 2.60
CA LEU A 631 38.82 13.89 1.78
C LEU A 631 39.04 15.29 1.24
N ASP A 632 40.28 15.77 1.38
CA ASP A 632 40.71 17.00 0.74
C ASP A 632 40.66 16.84 -0.79
N SER A 633 40.32 17.90 -1.51
CA SER A 633 40.26 17.89 -2.98
C SER A 633 41.63 17.73 -3.66
N SER A 634 42.74 17.78 -2.91
CA SER A 634 44.07 17.35 -3.40
C SER A 634 44.17 15.84 -3.55
N ALA A 635 43.31 15.08 -2.87
CA ALA A 635 43.33 13.62 -2.84
C ALA A 635 42.57 13.00 -4.03
N TYR A 636 41.96 13.78 -4.93
CA TYR A 636 41.26 13.26 -6.10
C TYR A 636 41.18 14.29 -7.24
N SER A 637 40.80 13.82 -8.42
CA SER A 637 40.44 14.64 -9.58
C SER A 637 38.93 14.66 -9.76
N LEU A 638 38.36 15.81 -10.13
CA LEU A 638 36.92 15.98 -10.34
C LEU A 638 36.63 16.48 -11.75
N LYS A 639 35.74 15.79 -12.43
CA LYS A 639 35.15 16.22 -13.70
C LYS A 639 33.64 16.26 -13.54
N MET A 640 33.04 17.32 -14.07
CA MET A 640 31.61 17.57 -13.97
C MET A 640 31.07 17.94 -15.35
N LYS A 641 29.97 17.30 -15.72
CA LYS A 641 29.27 17.56 -16.97
C LYS A 641 27.84 18.01 -16.66
N LYS A 642 27.44 19.16 -17.20
CA LYS A 642 26.07 19.66 -17.16
C LYS A 642 25.39 19.41 -18.50
N VAL A 643 24.14 18.99 -18.45
CA VAL A 643 23.27 18.79 -19.62
C VAL A 643 21.96 19.52 -19.36
N ASN A 644 21.55 20.38 -20.28
CA ASN A 644 20.26 21.10 -20.23
C ASN A 644 19.72 21.33 -21.66
N ALA A 645 18.60 22.06 -21.79
CA ALA A 645 17.97 22.35 -23.08
C ALA A 645 18.88 23.13 -24.04
N GLU A 646 19.81 23.92 -23.50
CA GLU A 646 20.77 24.75 -24.25
C GLU A 646 21.98 23.95 -24.76
N GLY A 647 22.20 22.73 -24.27
CA GLY A 647 23.26 21.83 -24.73
C GLY A 647 24.03 21.16 -23.60
N GLN A 648 25.30 20.84 -23.86
CA GLN A 648 26.20 20.22 -22.90
C GLN A 648 27.37 21.16 -22.57
N ALA A 649 27.75 21.23 -21.30
CA ALA A 649 28.92 21.96 -20.84
C ALA A 649 29.74 21.08 -19.89
N ILE A 650 31.07 21.20 -19.95
CA ILE A 650 31.98 20.35 -19.17
C ILE A 650 32.91 21.27 -18.37
N ALA A 651 33.04 20.98 -17.09
CA ALA A 651 34.03 21.58 -16.20
C ALA A 651 34.94 20.45 -15.69
N GLN A 652 36.25 20.63 -15.79
CA GLN A 652 37.21 19.67 -15.28
C GLN A 652 38.26 20.38 -14.44
N GLN A 653 38.58 19.83 -13.28
CA GLN A 653 39.64 20.35 -12.44
C GLN A 653 40.50 19.21 -11.90
N GLN A 654 41.79 19.28 -12.21
CA GLN A 654 42.80 18.38 -11.67
C GLN A 654 43.31 18.97 -10.35
N GLN A 655 43.30 18.18 -9.27
CA GLN A 655 43.86 18.51 -7.95
C GLN A 655 43.53 19.93 -7.45
N ILE A 656 42.34 20.10 -6.87
CA ILE A 656 41.89 21.43 -6.45
C ILE A 656 42.51 21.79 -5.10
N THR A 657 43.14 22.98 -5.01
CA THR A 657 43.79 23.45 -3.76
C THR A 657 42.80 24.23 -2.89
N LEU A 658 42.66 23.83 -1.62
CA LEU A 658 41.84 24.53 -0.63
C LEU A 658 42.61 24.89 0.65
N PRO A 659 42.20 25.96 1.37
CA PRO A 659 42.79 26.28 2.66
C PRO A 659 42.39 25.24 3.72
N ALA A 660 43.38 24.70 4.42
CA ALA A 660 43.17 23.74 5.50
C ALA A 660 42.16 24.27 6.55
N ASN A 661 41.21 23.42 6.96
CA ASN A 661 40.16 23.69 7.96
C ASN A 661 38.96 24.53 7.47
N ALA A 662 38.81 24.76 6.17
CA ALA A 662 37.63 25.38 5.58
C ALA A 662 36.49 24.34 5.38
N ARG A 663 35.28 24.56 5.93
CA ARG A 663 34.10 23.84 5.42
C ARG A 663 33.91 24.30 3.99
N SER A 664 33.89 23.41 3.01
CA SER A 664 33.75 23.81 1.62
C SER A 664 32.64 23.01 0.94
N THR A 665 31.81 23.66 0.14
CA THR A 665 30.90 23.02 -0.81
C THR A 665 31.42 23.27 -2.22
N LEU A 666 31.37 22.21 -3.04
CA LEU A 666 31.67 22.27 -4.45
C LEU A 666 30.37 22.62 -5.18
N ARG A 667 30.30 23.77 -5.84
CA ARG A 667 29.18 24.13 -6.71
C ARG A 667 29.73 24.60 -8.06
N ALA A 668 29.03 24.24 -9.14
CA ALA A 668 29.27 24.84 -10.45
C ALA A 668 28.56 26.20 -10.48
N ILE A 669 29.29 27.31 -10.60
CA ILE A 669 28.67 28.65 -10.51
C ILE A 669 28.82 29.44 -11.81
N THR A 670 29.75 29.07 -12.70
CA THR A 670 29.91 29.75 -14.01
C THR A 670 30.15 28.77 -15.15
N TRP A 671 29.27 28.85 -16.16
CA TRP A 671 29.39 28.14 -17.43
C TRP A 671 29.66 29.20 -18.50
N GLU A 672 30.84 29.20 -19.14
CA GLU A 672 31.13 30.22 -20.16
C GLU A 672 30.25 29.97 -21.41
N SER A 673 29.12 30.67 -21.52
CA SER A 673 28.60 31.24 -22.77
C SER A 673 27.36 32.14 -22.54
N GLU A 674 27.45 33.17 -21.70
CA GLU A 674 26.33 34.14 -21.55
C GLU A 674 26.48 35.45 -22.35
N ASN A 675 27.53 35.63 -23.14
CA ASN A 675 27.51 36.68 -24.17
C ASN A 675 28.61 36.47 -25.20
N THR A 676 28.27 35.90 -26.36
CA THR A 676 28.65 36.43 -27.68
C THR A 676 28.12 35.53 -28.80
N ARG A 677 27.44 36.15 -29.77
CA ARG A 677 27.03 35.54 -31.03
C ARG A 677 28.25 35.14 -31.85
N THR A 678 28.78 33.95 -31.65
CA THR A 678 29.63 33.29 -32.67
C THR A 678 29.60 31.78 -32.47
N ARG A 679 28.99 31.07 -33.43
CA ARG A 679 29.12 29.62 -33.59
C ARG A 679 30.58 29.29 -33.89
N GLN A 680 31.32 28.84 -32.89
CA GLN A 680 32.41 27.87 -33.09
C GLN A 680 32.31 26.78 -32.02
N LEU A 681 32.39 25.54 -32.48
CA LEU A 681 32.49 24.32 -31.67
C LEU A 681 33.88 24.24 -31.01
N SER A 682 34.15 25.16 -30.07
CA SER A 682 35.26 25.04 -29.13
C SER A 682 34.67 25.02 -27.73
N GLU A 683 34.64 23.83 -27.13
CA GLU A 683 34.46 23.52 -25.70
C GLU A 683 33.99 24.68 -24.81
N ASN A 684 32.69 24.72 -24.49
CA ASN A 684 32.17 25.57 -23.41
C ASN A 684 32.69 25.03 -22.07
N ILE A 685 33.85 25.53 -21.63
CA ILE A 685 34.51 25.14 -20.38
C ILE A 685 33.79 25.84 -19.21
N GLY A 686 33.17 25.08 -18.32
CA GLY A 686 32.66 25.58 -17.04
C GLY A 686 33.77 25.74 -16.01
N LYS A 687 33.60 26.63 -15.03
CA LYS A 687 34.47 26.75 -13.85
C LYS A 687 33.81 26.12 -12.63
N ILE A 688 34.59 25.34 -11.89
CA ILE A 688 34.20 24.79 -10.59
C ILE A 688 34.61 25.84 -9.54
N GLU A 689 33.64 26.44 -8.85
CA GLU A 689 33.94 27.33 -7.73
C GLU A 689 33.76 26.58 -6.41
N ILE A 690 34.75 26.72 -5.54
CA ILE A 690 34.70 26.14 -4.21
C ILE A 690 34.28 27.22 -3.24
N THR A 691 33.11 27.05 -2.63
CA THR A 691 32.61 28.00 -1.63
C THR A 691 33.02 27.50 -0.26
N THR A 692 33.87 28.27 0.43
CA THR A 692 34.16 28.05 1.85
C THR A 692 33.00 28.58 2.69
N ILE A 693 32.30 27.71 3.40
CA ILE A 693 31.28 28.05 4.40
C ILE A 693 32.00 28.39 5.70
N SER A 694 32.11 29.68 6.04
CA SER A 694 32.45 30.08 7.42
C SER A 694 31.27 29.78 8.34
N LYS A 695 31.55 29.39 9.58
CA LYS A 695 30.58 29.06 10.65
C LYS A 695 29.34 29.94 10.69
#